data_AF-A0A284R8I0-F1
#
_entry.id   AF-A0A284R8I0-F1
#
_cell.length_a   1.000
_cell.length_b   1.000
_cell.length_c   1.000
_cell.angle_alpha   90.00
_cell.angle_beta   90.00
_cell.angle_gamma   90.00
#
_symmetry.space_group_name_H-M   'P 1'
#
loop_
_entity.id
_entity.type
_entity.pdbx_description
1 polymer ?
#
loop_
_entity_poly.entity_id
_entity_poly.type
_entity_poly.pdbx_seq_one_letter_code
_entity_poly.pdbx_strand_id
1 'polypeptide(L)'
;MSSDSPRVVIVGAGIGGLIFSIALKQRFPGYENFTIYEKASDVGGTWRDNTYPGCGSDIAVMYYSHSTALKHDWTHSLAYQPQIQEYWQEMARKNDLYRKCVFNTRVIAADWDVDKEIWVVITKDLKTGTESTTTAKILVSALGFLELPHYPNINGLNKFKGDMFHSAKWDYGISLKNKRVAVIGNGASATQFVPVISEDPSTEIVEFCRTPYWVLWNLRNSYGPVWQFLLKWIPFNMLLHRYYHCVKMELGYLFIFGNDFLRDWFVKPFSTFYIKTFAPKEYHAKLIPTYKVGCRRLIFNSFYLESLHRPNMRLNWDGIDSIVEDGIITKKGEKFTFDVIILSTGFITDDYPLHVRGTEQSVKEYYVSKGGPTAYRGTTVPGFPNFYIIGGPNTVTGHASVIFTEEVQANYAMTLVAPVIEGLVSSFTVKHQPADEWNVKIQARLARSVFPDCLSWYRSGKDGKVTSVFPGGAPLFWWWMRKTYFEHYDAVASQDWYKQLKREKRIKATKLVVTGLSAVAFGAWLAHEFWRTGPILDVLNEVREGTVSKLGKLTVDQIIKVARTKTRVKGGAIRSAACINGSVLNNSPSIHLSHPKVFLLIQMPLLSFKQLRAYIRRRTSKGSSARRKSPIFGKVTLNRASDVPSPLAHDEVIQEIVMGAIGLGHGRENVHIATPSPNVQSDISATTPKPLTAFVEHFQSELQNRTVTPKSLEPKSRFRHDIECDGHNYRFSRVLGRGAHGVVRLAYDGSKDRPVAIKIIDRTRLLIDGVPVAKDEKEDGYISDICRERDALRLASATGSPFLPTLLSFFQDLQYFYLVMPRYYISLSDRLEELRNSNQVMDMAELRLHAAEIVLAVEALHHYGCFHCDIKPENLMFTEKGHLVLVDFSLSEVGSCILEAGGRGTPGYIPPEALDGRTHYSGYAADIYAMGVVLLQMHLCPRPNDDIFNGNGDVTVSVRATWHHNEEVAGSLIQELMEKNPDVRLPMGIIKAHPFFHPVLDWCKVQNMEYGPLHVPCTSPETYHTRNFHSTVRRHSQVNGTMSKDRSIRVGADQKEDADREPLQLLPEAHQHQTCHVSAFPTMPDSDQRIDGFRFSKDT
;
A
#
# COMPACT_ATOMS: atom_id res chain seq x y z
N MET A 1 -13.99 -16.09 43.24
CA MET A 1 -13.27 -17.14 42.46
C MET A 1 -12.54 -18.02 43.45
N SER A 2 -12.29 -19.30 43.13
CA SER A 2 -11.52 -20.19 44.02
C SER A 2 -10.01 -19.90 43.93
N SER A 3 -9.25 -20.49 44.86
CA SER A 3 -7.79 -20.60 44.85
C SER A 3 -7.23 -21.11 43.52
N ASP A 4 -7.99 -21.97 42.86
CA ASP A 4 -7.56 -22.80 41.73
C ASP A 4 -7.78 -22.12 40.38
N SER A 5 -8.25 -20.85 40.40
CA SER A 5 -8.37 -20.03 39.19
C SER A 5 -7.02 -19.92 38.46
N PRO A 6 -6.94 -20.19 37.14
CA PRO A 6 -5.66 -20.30 36.45
C PRO A 6 -4.79 -19.04 36.55
N ARG A 7 -3.50 -19.21 36.88
CA ARG A 7 -2.56 -18.11 37.14
C ARG A 7 -2.05 -17.45 35.87
N VAL A 8 -1.99 -16.12 35.88
CA VAL A 8 -1.38 -15.29 34.81
C VAL A 8 -0.01 -14.76 35.27
N VAL A 9 0.99 -14.84 34.40
CA VAL A 9 2.28 -14.13 34.58
C VAL A 9 2.44 -13.07 33.50
N ILE A 10 2.79 -11.85 33.92
CA ILE A 10 3.02 -10.68 33.07
C ILE A 10 4.49 -10.28 33.23
N VAL A 11 5.19 -10.04 32.13
CA VAL A 11 6.61 -9.67 32.11
C VAL A 11 6.77 -8.22 31.65
N GLY A 12 7.26 -7.37 32.56
CA GLY A 12 7.37 -5.92 32.41
C GLY A 12 6.25 -5.16 33.16
N ALA A 13 6.62 -4.17 33.97
CA ALA A 13 5.69 -3.22 34.59
C ALA A 13 5.71 -1.86 33.87
N GLY A 14 6.07 -1.86 32.58
CA GLY A 14 5.82 -0.76 31.66
C GLY A 14 4.34 -0.61 31.31
N ILE A 15 4.02 0.41 30.50
CA ILE A 15 2.63 0.82 30.24
C ILE A 15 1.75 -0.34 29.76
N GLY A 16 2.18 -1.12 28.77
CA GLY A 16 1.41 -2.28 28.26
C GLY A 16 1.10 -3.34 29.33
N GLY A 17 1.99 -3.54 30.30
CA GLY A 17 1.79 -4.48 31.42
C GLY A 17 0.79 -3.95 32.45
N LEU A 18 0.83 -2.64 32.72
CA LEU A 18 -0.18 -1.96 33.53
C LEU A 18 -1.55 -1.97 32.84
N ILE A 19 -1.62 -1.64 31.54
CA ILE A 19 -2.86 -1.69 30.73
C ILE A 19 -3.48 -3.09 30.75
N PHE A 20 -2.67 -4.13 30.52
CA PHE A 20 -3.16 -5.51 30.57
C PHE A 20 -3.69 -5.87 31.96
N SER A 21 -2.98 -5.49 33.03
CA SER A 21 -3.39 -5.73 34.42
C SER A 21 -4.68 -4.98 34.79
N ILE A 22 -4.87 -3.76 34.28
CA ILE A 22 -6.10 -2.98 34.43
C ILE A 22 -7.25 -3.66 33.68
N ALA A 23 -7.05 -4.04 32.42
CA ALA A 23 -8.05 -4.77 31.63
C ALA A 23 -8.45 -6.10 32.28
N LEU A 24 -7.49 -6.82 32.87
CA LEU A 24 -7.71 -8.06 33.62
C LEU A 24 -8.58 -7.83 34.86
N LYS A 25 -8.25 -6.85 35.71
CA LYS A 25 -9.08 -6.50 36.89
C LYS A 25 -10.45 -5.90 36.52
N GLN A 26 -10.57 -5.20 35.39
CA GLN A 26 -11.86 -4.70 34.88
C GLN A 26 -12.74 -5.82 34.32
N ARG A 27 -12.15 -6.81 33.64
CA ARG A 27 -12.85 -7.99 33.11
C ARG A 27 -13.26 -8.95 34.23
N PHE A 28 -12.42 -9.10 35.24
CA PHE A 28 -12.65 -9.98 36.40
C PHE A 28 -12.44 -9.24 37.73
N PRO A 29 -13.47 -8.51 38.22
CA PRO A 29 -13.41 -7.85 39.52
C PRO A 29 -13.10 -8.84 40.65
N GLY A 30 -12.04 -8.56 41.42
CA GLY A 30 -11.56 -9.44 42.49
C GLY A 30 -10.73 -10.64 42.04
N TYR A 31 -10.33 -10.72 40.76
CA TYR A 31 -9.31 -11.69 40.33
C TYR A 31 -7.91 -11.23 40.75
N GLU A 32 -7.24 -12.10 41.52
CA GLU A 32 -5.99 -11.77 42.21
C GLU A 32 -4.83 -12.73 41.90
N ASN A 33 -5.06 -13.83 41.18
CA ASN A 33 -4.04 -14.85 40.89
C ASN A 33 -3.15 -14.47 39.68
N PHE A 34 -2.51 -13.32 39.76
CA PHE A 34 -1.52 -12.91 38.76
C PHE A 34 -0.26 -12.29 39.37
N THR A 35 0.82 -12.28 38.59
CA THR A 35 2.11 -11.72 39.00
C THR A 35 2.72 -10.93 37.86
N ILE A 36 3.21 -9.73 38.14
CA ILE A 36 3.95 -8.87 37.22
C ILE A 36 5.43 -8.96 37.63
N TYR A 37 6.32 -9.43 36.76
CA TYR A 37 7.76 -9.42 37.01
C TYR A 37 8.39 -8.19 36.35
N GLU A 38 9.15 -7.40 37.12
CA GLU A 38 9.82 -6.19 36.65
C GLU A 38 11.29 -6.22 37.10
N LYS A 39 12.20 -6.02 36.15
CA LYS A 39 13.65 -6.04 36.38
C LYS A 39 14.16 -4.76 37.06
N ALA A 40 13.42 -3.67 36.96
CA ALA A 40 13.70 -2.41 37.67
C ALA A 40 13.05 -2.37 39.07
N SER A 41 13.30 -1.28 39.81
CA SER A 41 12.82 -1.07 41.18
C SER A 41 11.38 -0.52 41.30
N ASP A 42 10.78 -0.04 40.22
CA ASP A 42 9.45 0.59 40.18
C ASP A 42 8.77 0.39 38.81
N VAL A 43 7.49 0.73 38.68
CA VAL A 43 6.70 0.67 37.44
C VAL A 43 7.09 1.77 36.44
N GLY A 44 6.59 1.69 35.20
CA GLY A 44 6.62 2.79 34.22
C GLY A 44 7.40 2.52 32.93
N GLY A 45 8.35 1.58 32.95
CA GLY A 45 9.11 1.17 31.75
C GLY A 45 9.86 2.35 31.13
N THR A 46 9.59 2.66 29.86
CA THR A 46 10.20 3.78 29.12
C THR A 46 10.22 5.09 29.92
N TRP A 47 9.15 5.44 30.64
CA TRP A 47 9.05 6.69 31.41
C TRP A 47 9.73 6.68 32.77
N ARG A 48 10.14 5.50 33.25
CA ARG A 48 11.03 5.34 34.41
C ARG A 48 12.49 5.40 33.98
N ASP A 49 12.81 4.79 32.84
CA ASP A 49 14.20 4.58 32.40
C ASP A 49 14.77 5.77 31.59
N ASN A 50 13.94 6.51 30.86
CA ASN A 50 14.38 7.64 30.00
C ASN A 50 14.20 8.99 30.71
N THR A 51 15.08 9.30 31.66
CA THR A 51 15.00 10.51 32.51
C THR A 51 15.63 11.77 31.90
N TYR A 52 16.32 11.68 30.76
CA TYR A 52 17.11 12.77 30.18
C TYR A 52 16.38 14.13 30.13
N PRO A 53 17.08 15.26 30.36
CA PRO A 53 16.46 16.58 30.44
C PRO A 53 15.68 16.89 29.15
N GLY A 54 14.50 17.50 29.30
CA GLY A 54 13.59 17.75 28.17
C GLY A 54 12.79 16.54 27.67
N CYS A 55 12.98 15.32 28.21
CA CYS A 55 12.22 14.15 27.79
C CYS A 55 10.70 14.35 27.95
N GLY A 56 9.95 14.07 26.88
CA GLY A 56 8.49 14.25 26.87
C GLY A 56 7.79 13.58 25.70
N SER A 57 6.46 13.46 25.80
CA SER A 57 5.61 12.84 24.78
C SER A 57 5.43 13.77 23.56
N ASP A 58 5.53 13.22 22.35
CA ASP A 58 5.13 13.89 21.10
C ASP A 58 3.61 13.77 20.81
N ILE A 59 2.91 12.90 21.53
CA ILE A 59 1.45 12.75 21.49
C ILE A 59 0.80 13.55 22.63
N ALA A 60 -0.32 14.21 22.34
CA ALA A 60 -1.08 14.98 23.32
C ALA A 60 -1.54 14.11 24.50
N VAL A 61 -1.28 14.54 25.74
CA VAL A 61 -1.43 13.72 26.96
C VAL A 61 -2.85 13.22 27.22
N MET A 62 -3.87 13.95 26.77
CA MET A 62 -5.28 13.52 26.81
C MET A 62 -5.60 12.33 25.88
N TYR A 63 -4.73 12.04 24.90
CA TYR A 63 -4.74 10.83 24.07
C TYR A 63 -3.58 9.86 24.44
N TYR A 64 -2.51 10.37 25.05
CA TYR A 64 -1.40 9.61 25.65
C TYR A 64 -1.65 9.32 27.15
N SER A 65 -2.83 8.78 27.45
CA SER A 65 -3.30 8.39 28.79
C SER A 65 -4.30 7.24 28.69
N HIS A 66 -4.57 6.52 29.78
CA HIS A 66 -5.55 5.43 29.80
C HIS A 66 -6.97 5.97 29.54
N SER A 67 -7.74 5.35 28.64
CA SER A 67 -9.04 5.86 28.16
C SER A 67 -10.07 6.08 29.27
N THR A 68 -10.04 5.25 30.31
CA THR A 68 -10.96 5.32 31.47
C THR A 68 -10.45 6.22 32.61
N ALA A 69 -9.26 6.83 32.50
CA ALA A 69 -8.62 7.60 33.56
C ALA A 69 -7.98 8.88 33.02
N LEU A 70 -8.82 9.76 32.45
CA LEU A 70 -8.41 11.08 31.99
C LEU A 70 -8.28 12.04 33.18
N LYS A 71 -7.29 12.95 33.13
CA LYS A 71 -6.97 13.94 34.19
C LYS A 71 -7.22 15.37 33.67
N HIS A 72 -7.75 16.28 34.49
CA HIS A 72 -8.16 17.63 34.04
C HIS A 72 -7.12 18.73 34.33
N ASP A 73 -6.13 18.45 35.17
CA ASP A 73 -5.16 19.40 35.73
C ASP A 73 -3.83 19.45 34.97
N TRP A 74 -3.73 18.77 33.82
CA TRP A 74 -2.61 18.92 32.89
C TRP A 74 -2.40 20.41 32.58
N THR A 75 -1.18 20.90 32.76
CA THR A 75 -0.83 22.31 32.48
C THR A 75 -0.56 22.56 30.99
N HIS A 76 -0.27 21.50 30.23
CA HIS A 76 0.13 21.58 28.82
C HIS A 76 -0.40 20.38 28.01
N SER A 77 -0.53 20.57 26.69
CA SER A 77 -0.97 19.51 25.76
C SER A 77 0.02 18.36 25.65
N LEU A 78 1.32 18.65 25.69
CA LEU A 78 2.40 17.66 25.80
C LEU A 78 2.95 17.69 27.22
N ALA A 79 3.06 16.51 27.84
CA ALA A 79 3.61 16.33 29.18
C ALA A 79 5.08 15.86 29.11
N TYR A 80 5.88 16.29 30.08
CA TYR A 80 7.25 15.81 30.27
C TYR A 80 7.27 14.48 31.06
N GLN A 81 8.38 13.74 30.94
CA GLN A 81 8.56 12.42 31.55
C GLN A 81 8.14 12.33 33.03
N PRO A 82 8.49 13.27 33.95
CA PRO A 82 8.13 13.13 35.36
C PRO A 82 6.62 13.08 35.58
N GLN A 83 5.86 13.86 34.80
CA GLN A 83 4.40 13.95 34.90
C GLN A 83 3.70 12.70 34.32
N ILE A 84 4.32 12.06 33.31
CA ILE A 84 3.82 10.82 32.71
C ILE A 84 4.15 9.64 33.64
N GLN A 85 5.33 9.62 34.23
CA GLN A 85 5.74 8.63 35.23
C GLN A 85 4.84 8.69 36.47
N GLU A 86 4.62 9.89 37.03
CA GLU A 86 3.71 10.11 38.16
C GLU A 86 2.29 9.58 37.86
N TYR A 87 1.75 9.87 36.67
CA TYR A 87 0.44 9.39 36.24
C TYR A 87 0.36 7.85 36.19
N TRP A 88 1.38 7.17 35.66
CA TRP A 88 1.38 5.70 35.60
C TRP A 88 1.62 5.04 36.96
N GLN A 89 2.40 5.68 37.86
CA GLN A 89 2.47 5.28 39.26
C GLN A 89 1.12 5.50 39.98
N GLU A 90 0.42 6.61 39.76
CA GLU A 90 -0.93 6.86 40.29
C GLU A 90 -1.89 5.76 39.83
N MET A 91 -1.89 5.43 38.54
CA MET A 91 -2.68 4.33 37.98
C MET A 91 -2.34 2.97 38.60
N ALA A 92 -1.06 2.68 38.84
CA ALA A 92 -0.62 1.43 39.48
C ALA A 92 -1.01 1.36 40.97
N ARG A 93 -1.01 2.48 41.71
CA ARG A 93 -1.55 2.57 43.09
C ARG A 93 -3.07 2.39 43.09
N LYS A 94 -3.78 3.15 42.24
CA LYS A 94 -5.25 3.19 42.15
C LYS A 94 -5.89 1.86 41.76
N ASN A 95 -5.20 1.03 40.99
CA ASN A 95 -5.66 -0.32 40.61
C ASN A 95 -5.04 -1.43 41.48
N ASP A 96 -4.29 -1.06 42.54
CA ASP A 96 -3.53 -1.96 43.43
C ASP A 96 -2.74 -3.03 42.67
N LEU A 97 -1.79 -2.55 41.87
CA LEU A 97 -0.87 -3.35 41.07
C LEU A 97 0.52 -3.46 41.70
N TYR A 98 0.90 -2.53 42.60
CA TYR A 98 2.16 -2.61 43.34
C TYR A 98 2.28 -3.93 44.12
N ARG A 99 1.20 -4.42 44.75
CA ARG A 99 1.17 -5.73 45.43
C ARG A 99 1.26 -6.95 44.49
N LYS A 100 1.25 -6.73 43.17
CA LYS A 100 1.40 -7.75 42.13
C LYS A 100 2.75 -7.68 41.42
N CYS A 101 3.50 -6.59 41.61
CA CYS A 101 4.82 -6.41 41.05
C CYS A 101 5.89 -7.08 41.94
N VAL A 102 6.65 -8.00 41.35
CA VAL A 102 7.90 -8.50 41.92
C VAL A 102 9.03 -7.74 41.22
N PHE A 103 9.47 -6.66 41.88
CA PHE A 103 10.50 -5.74 41.38
C PHE A 103 11.92 -6.31 41.52
N ASN A 104 12.87 -5.69 40.82
CA ASN A 104 14.28 -6.10 40.75
C ASN A 104 14.46 -7.54 40.25
N THR A 105 13.47 -8.11 39.58
CA THR A 105 13.38 -9.53 39.25
C THR A 105 13.21 -9.71 37.74
N ARG A 106 14.22 -10.32 37.11
CA ARG A 106 14.25 -10.57 35.67
C ARG A 106 13.72 -11.96 35.38
N VAL A 107 12.72 -12.08 34.49
CA VAL A 107 12.42 -13.37 33.86
C VAL A 107 13.55 -13.70 32.89
N ILE A 108 14.13 -14.88 32.99
CA ILE A 108 15.22 -15.36 32.12
C ILE A 108 14.66 -16.22 30.99
N ALA A 109 13.84 -17.20 31.36
CA ALA A 109 13.22 -18.16 30.46
C ALA A 109 11.75 -18.37 30.82
N ALA A 110 10.95 -18.73 29.82
CA ALA A 110 9.61 -19.25 30.00
C ALA A 110 9.32 -20.31 28.94
N ASP A 111 9.13 -21.55 29.37
CA ASP A 111 9.03 -22.71 28.48
C ASP A 111 7.66 -23.39 28.65
N TRP A 112 7.05 -23.84 27.55
CA TRP A 112 5.74 -24.48 27.57
C TRP A 112 5.84 -25.98 27.85
N ASP A 113 5.31 -26.40 29.00
CA ASP A 113 5.08 -27.79 29.38
C ASP A 113 3.85 -28.32 28.63
N VAL A 114 4.08 -29.17 27.63
CA VAL A 114 3.03 -29.71 26.75
C VAL A 114 2.05 -30.59 27.51
N ASP A 115 2.54 -31.46 28.40
CA ASP A 115 1.73 -32.46 29.10
C ASP A 115 0.82 -31.85 30.17
N LYS A 116 1.29 -30.78 30.83
CA LYS A 116 0.53 -30.05 31.87
C LYS A 116 -0.22 -28.83 31.31
N GLU A 117 0.07 -28.47 30.06
CA GLU A 117 -0.38 -27.24 29.40
C GLU A 117 -0.13 -25.98 30.26
N ILE A 118 1.10 -25.76 30.70
CA ILE A 118 1.50 -24.58 31.52
C ILE A 118 2.83 -24.00 31.06
N TRP A 119 3.01 -22.71 31.30
CA TRP A 119 4.31 -22.06 31.24
C TRP A 119 5.10 -22.32 32.52
N VAL A 120 6.29 -22.88 32.40
CA VAL A 120 7.32 -22.94 33.43
C VAL A 120 8.21 -21.71 33.26
N VAL A 121 8.22 -20.82 34.24
CA VAL A 121 8.83 -19.48 34.17
C VAL A 121 9.99 -19.41 35.17
N ILE A 122 11.19 -19.18 34.66
CA ILE A 122 12.42 -19.04 35.46
C ILE A 122 12.71 -17.56 35.64
N THR A 123 12.85 -17.14 36.90
CA THR A 123 13.09 -15.74 37.29
C THR A 123 14.35 -15.63 38.14
N LYS A 124 15.03 -14.48 38.07
CA LYS A 124 16.24 -14.17 38.83
C LYS A 124 16.10 -12.83 39.53
N ASP A 125 16.26 -12.85 40.84
CA ASP A 125 16.42 -11.64 41.65
C ASP A 125 17.78 -11.00 41.33
N LEU A 126 17.77 -9.73 40.91
CA LEU A 126 18.97 -8.99 40.51
C LEU A 126 19.72 -8.36 41.70
N LYS A 127 19.17 -8.43 42.92
CA LYS A 127 19.84 -8.03 44.17
C LYS A 127 20.54 -9.20 44.84
N THR A 128 19.89 -10.36 44.94
CA THR A 128 20.48 -11.56 45.57
C THR A 128 21.17 -12.50 44.60
N GLY A 129 20.88 -12.40 43.29
CA GLY A 129 21.34 -13.35 42.28
C GLY A 129 20.59 -14.68 42.27
N THR A 130 19.66 -14.89 43.21
CA THR A 130 18.89 -16.13 43.39
C THR A 130 17.96 -16.37 42.21
N GLU A 131 17.95 -17.61 41.71
CA GLU A 131 17.01 -18.05 40.66
C GLU A 131 15.84 -18.82 41.27
N SER A 132 14.67 -18.73 40.65
CA SER A 132 13.42 -19.29 41.17
C SER A 132 12.47 -19.63 40.03
N THR A 133 11.87 -20.81 40.11
CA THR A 133 10.92 -21.31 39.11
C THR A 133 9.49 -21.16 39.62
N THR A 134 8.59 -20.70 38.74
CA THR A 134 7.15 -20.60 39.00
C THR A 134 6.36 -21.08 37.79
N THR A 135 5.11 -21.51 37.97
CA THR A 135 4.23 -21.90 36.86
C THR A 135 3.10 -20.91 36.64
N ALA A 136 2.57 -20.87 35.41
CA ALA A 136 1.42 -20.08 35.01
C ALA A 136 0.64 -20.77 33.88
N LYS A 137 -0.69 -20.58 33.80
CA LYS A 137 -1.49 -21.06 32.66
C LYS A 137 -1.39 -20.12 31.45
N ILE A 138 -1.08 -18.84 31.71
CA ILE A 138 -1.06 -17.75 30.74
C ILE A 138 0.20 -16.92 30.94
N LEU A 139 0.89 -16.59 29.84
CA LEU A 139 2.09 -15.77 29.83
C LEU A 139 1.88 -14.53 28.95
N VAL A 140 2.23 -13.36 29.48
CA VAL A 140 2.05 -12.06 28.81
C VAL A 140 3.38 -11.33 28.72
N SER A 141 3.86 -11.10 27.51
CA SER A 141 5.03 -10.25 27.25
C SER A 141 4.59 -8.80 27.08
N ALA A 142 5.04 -7.94 28.00
CA ALA A 142 4.85 -6.49 27.96
C ALA A 142 6.21 -5.76 28.12
N LEU A 143 7.26 -6.37 27.55
CA LEU A 143 8.66 -5.93 27.64
C LEU A 143 8.90 -4.54 27.01
N GLY A 144 8.10 -4.18 26.00
CA GLY A 144 8.36 -3.04 25.12
C GLY A 144 9.43 -3.35 24.05
N PHE A 145 9.45 -2.54 23.00
CA PHE A 145 10.33 -2.70 21.83
C PHE A 145 11.38 -1.57 21.68
N LEU A 146 11.42 -0.63 22.63
CA LEU A 146 12.43 0.43 22.76
C LEU A 146 12.98 0.38 24.18
N GLU A 147 13.72 -0.69 24.47
CA GLU A 147 14.19 -1.04 25.81
C GLU A 147 15.73 -1.15 25.85
N LEU A 148 16.29 -2.10 25.08
CA LEU A 148 17.73 -2.31 25.00
C LEU A 148 18.44 -1.16 24.25
N PRO A 149 19.32 -0.37 24.88
CA PRO A 149 20.04 0.71 24.22
C PRO A 149 21.01 0.19 23.16
N HIS A 150 21.03 0.82 21.98
CA HIS A 150 21.94 0.46 20.89
C HIS A 150 23.26 1.24 21.03
N TYR A 151 24.30 0.57 21.51
CA TYR A 151 25.67 1.08 21.50
C TYR A 151 26.27 0.87 20.08
N PRO A 152 26.81 1.92 19.43
CA PRO A 152 27.29 1.81 18.05
C PRO A 152 28.64 1.10 17.99
N ASN A 153 28.85 0.23 16.99
CA ASN A 153 30.19 -0.31 16.72
C ASN A 153 31.08 0.79 16.12
N ILE A 154 31.85 1.48 16.97
CA ILE A 154 32.82 2.52 16.62
C ILE A 154 34.18 2.08 17.14
N ASN A 155 35.21 2.17 16.28
CA ASN A 155 36.57 1.82 16.63
C ASN A 155 37.04 2.58 17.88
N GLY A 156 37.39 1.87 18.94
CA GLY A 156 37.89 2.48 20.18
C GLY A 156 36.84 3.10 21.10
N LEU A 157 35.55 2.79 20.95
CA LEU A 157 34.48 3.24 21.88
C LEU A 157 34.83 3.00 23.36
N ASN A 158 35.54 1.91 23.68
CA ASN A 158 35.98 1.54 25.02
C ASN A 158 37.33 2.15 25.46
N LYS A 159 37.93 3.05 24.66
CA LYS A 159 39.22 3.70 24.97
C LYS A 159 39.08 5.08 25.61
N PHE A 160 37.91 5.71 25.49
CA PHE A 160 37.68 7.05 26.03
C PHE A 160 37.84 7.07 27.55
N LYS A 161 38.61 8.03 28.07
CA LYS A 161 38.94 8.16 29.51
C LYS A 161 38.05 9.17 30.24
N GLY A 162 37.24 9.94 29.51
CA GLY A 162 36.19 10.79 30.08
C GLY A 162 34.88 10.04 30.31
N ASP A 163 33.85 10.77 30.73
CA ASP A 163 32.56 10.20 31.08
C ASP A 163 31.75 9.78 29.84
N MET A 164 31.18 8.57 29.81
CA MET A 164 30.36 8.12 28.68
C MET A 164 29.10 7.38 29.11
N PHE A 165 27.93 7.86 28.65
CA PHE A 165 26.64 7.24 28.93
C PHE A 165 25.68 7.34 27.73
N HIS A 166 24.57 6.59 27.78
CA HIS A 166 23.53 6.61 26.75
C HIS A 166 22.29 7.36 27.27
N SER A 167 21.57 8.08 26.42
CA SER A 167 20.42 8.92 26.82
C SER A 167 19.35 8.16 27.62
N ALA A 168 19.05 6.92 27.21
CA ALA A 168 18.16 5.98 27.91
C ALA A 168 18.71 5.40 29.23
N LYS A 169 19.86 5.90 29.71
CA LYS A 169 20.49 5.65 31.02
C LYS A 169 21.19 6.93 31.46
N TRP A 170 20.44 8.02 31.54
CA TRP A 170 21.00 9.34 31.86
C TRP A 170 21.57 9.36 33.28
N ASP A 171 22.83 9.75 33.41
CA ASP A 171 23.52 9.85 34.69
C ASP A 171 23.54 11.31 35.16
N TYR A 172 23.03 11.56 36.37
CA TYR A 172 23.00 12.88 37.00
C TYR A 172 24.19 13.14 37.94
N GLY A 173 25.05 12.15 38.17
CA GLY A 173 26.32 12.34 38.88
C GLY A 173 27.35 13.09 38.04
N ILE A 174 27.23 13.03 36.71
CA ILE A 174 28.14 13.69 35.76
C ILE A 174 27.65 15.12 35.49
N SER A 175 28.41 16.11 35.99
CA SER A 175 28.17 17.52 35.69
C SER A 175 28.71 17.89 34.31
N LEU A 176 27.83 18.43 33.44
CA LEU A 176 28.20 18.95 32.12
C LEU A 176 28.76 20.38 32.17
N LYS A 177 28.73 21.05 33.33
CA LYS A 177 29.14 22.44 33.46
C LYS A 177 30.65 22.60 33.29
N ASN A 178 31.08 23.59 32.50
CA ASN A 178 32.47 23.77 32.07
C ASN A 178 33.05 22.53 31.35
N LYS A 179 32.23 21.75 30.64
CA LYS A 179 32.66 20.54 29.90
C LYS A 179 32.44 20.68 28.41
N ARG A 180 33.27 19.96 27.66
CA ARG A 180 33.13 19.72 26.22
C ARG A 180 32.41 18.38 26.03
N VAL A 181 31.25 18.41 25.41
CA VAL A 181 30.30 17.31 25.32
C VAL A 181 30.12 16.90 23.86
N ALA A 182 30.46 15.66 23.53
CA ALA A 182 30.06 15.06 22.26
C ALA A 182 28.65 14.46 22.39
N VAL A 183 27.77 14.75 21.42
CA VAL A 183 26.47 14.09 21.30
C VAL A 183 26.48 13.23 20.05
N ILE A 184 26.41 11.90 20.19
CA ILE A 184 26.45 10.98 19.06
C ILE A 184 25.02 10.59 18.67
N GLY A 185 24.54 11.10 17.53
CA GLY A 185 23.27 10.72 16.91
C GLY A 185 22.12 11.71 17.14
N ASN A 186 21.70 12.35 16.05
CA ASN A 186 20.71 13.43 16.02
C ASN A 186 19.23 12.98 16.00
N GLY A 187 18.90 11.98 16.83
CA GLY A 187 17.56 11.39 16.95
C GLY A 187 16.64 12.14 17.91
N ALA A 188 15.42 11.60 18.11
CA ALA A 188 14.38 12.23 18.94
C ALA A 188 14.85 12.62 20.35
N SER A 189 15.66 11.79 21.01
CA SER A 189 16.22 12.10 22.34
C SER A 189 17.18 13.28 22.31
N ALA A 190 18.17 13.29 21.40
CA ALA A 190 19.06 14.43 21.21
C ALA A 190 18.26 15.73 20.96
N THR A 191 17.27 15.70 20.07
CA THR A 191 16.41 16.88 19.80
C THR A 191 15.51 17.32 20.98
N GLN A 192 15.51 16.57 22.10
CA GLN A 192 14.86 16.94 23.35
C GLN A 192 15.85 17.39 24.45
N PHE A 193 17.05 16.77 24.56
CA PHE A 193 18.03 17.15 25.59
C PHE A 193 19.04 18.21 25.15
N VAL A 194 19.50 18.21 23.88
CA VAL A 194 20.42 19.22 23.33
C VAL A 194 19.95 20.67 23.57
N PRO A 195 18.64 20.99 23.41
CA PRO A 195 18.13 22.34 23.69
C PRO A 195 18.21 22.74 25.16
N VAL A 196 18.26 21.78 26.09
CA VAL A 196 18.35 22.05 27.53
C VAL A 196 19.80 22.10 27.99
N ILE A 197 20.65 21.14 27.58
CA ILE A 197 22.06 21.12 28.01
C ILE A 197 22.88 22.28 27.43
N SER A 198 22.47 22.84 26.28
CA SER A 198 23.11 24.04 25.70
C SER A 198 22.66 25.37 26.33
N GLU A 199 21.79 25.37 27.36
CA GLU A 199 21.39 26.59 28.07
C GLU A 199 22.47 27.13 29.03
N ASP A 200 23.35 26.26 29.54
CA ASP A 200 24.56 26.72 30.25
C ASP A 200 25.64 27.01 29.20
N PRO A 201 26.06 28.28 28.99
CA PRO A 201 27.02 28.66 27.96
C PRO A 201 28.44 28.14 28.24
N SER A 202 28.72 27.58 29.42
CA SER A 202 29.98 26.88 29.72
C SER A 202 30.01 25.42 29.25
N THR A 203 28.89 24.90 28.73
CA THR A 203 28.81 23.55 28.15
C THR A 203 29.02 23.66 26.64
N GLU A 204 30.23 23.33 26.15
CA GLU A 204 30.54 23.30 24.72
C GLU A 204 30.05 21.99 24.10
N ILE A 205 29.21 22.04 23.07
CA ILE A 205 28.54 20.86 22.51
C ILE A 205 28.85 20.69 21.03
N VAL A 206 29.30 19.48 20.66
CA VAL A 206 29.43 19.05 19.27
C VAL A 206 28.53 17.84 19.03
N GLU A 207 27.49 18.03 18.22
CA GLU A 207 26.57 16.96 17.85
C GLU A 207 26.99 16.33 16.52
N PHE A 208 27.27 15.02 16.55
CA PHE A 208 27.69 14.22 15.41
C PHE A 208 26.46 13.65 14.69
N CYS A 209 26.04 14.39 13.68
CA CYS A 209 24.90 14.08 12.83
C CYS A 209 25.27 13.05 11.75
N ARG A 210 24.34 12.14 11.43
CA ARG A 210 24.49 11.14 10.34
C ARG A 210 23.40 11.21 9.30
N THR A 211 22.19 11.64 9.67
CA THR A 211 21.06 11.76 8.73
C THR A 211 20.09 12.79 9.30
N PRO A 212 19.72 13.86 8.57
CA PRO A 212 18.74 14.81 9.07
C PRO A 212 17.37 14.15 9.24
N TYR A 213 16.51 14.77 10.06
CA TYR A 213 15.12 14.38 10.22
C TYR A 213 14.19 15.48 9.69
N TRP A 214 13.00 15.09 9.23
CA TRP A 214 11.94 16.04 8.92
C TRP A 214 11.39 16.63 10.23
N VAL A 215 11.55 17.95 10.39
CA VAL A 215 11.14 18.69 11.59
C VAL A 215 9.83 19.43 11.32
N LEU A 216 8.85 19.23 12.19
CA LEU A 216 7.57 19.93 12.22
C LEU A 216 7.50 20.89 13.41
N TRP A 217 6.48 21.75 13.39
CA TRP A 217 6.25 22.78 14.41
C TRP A 217 5.99 22.19 15.80
N ASN A 218 6.24 23.00 16.83
CA ASN A 218 6.00 22.62 18.22
C ASN A 218 4.50 22.37 18.47
N LEU A 219 4.14 21.19 19.01
CA LEU A 219 2.76 20.82 19.35
C LEU A 219 2.38 21.13 20.81
N ARG A 220 3.32 21.63 21.61
CA ARG A 220 3.14 21.97 23.03
C ARG A 220 2.40 23.30 23.20
N ASN A 221 1.19 23.24 23.72
CA ASN A 221 0.33 24.38 24.04
C ASN A 221 0.07 24.38 25.55
N SER A 222 -0.06 25.54 26.18
CA SER A 222 -0.45 25.67 27.59
C SER A 222 -1.97 25.66 27.76
N TYR A 223 -2.47 25.06 28.83
CA TYR A 223 -3.88 25.12 29.21
C TYR A 223 -4.10 26.27 30.19
N GLY A 224 -4.54 27.42 29.67
CA GLY A 224 -4.92 28.57 30.49
C GLY A 224 -6.15 28.31 31.38
N PRO A 225 -6.43 29.17 32.37
CA PRO A 225 -7.46 28.92 33.40
C PRO A 225 -8.85 28.60 32.86
N VAL A 226 -9.27 29.23 31.75
CA VAL A 226 -10.55 28.94 31.08
C VAL A 226 -10.59 27.51 30.54
N TRP A 227 -9.51 27.03 29.92
CA TRP A 227 -9.43 25.65 29.43
C TRP A 227 -9.41 24.64 30.57
N GLN A 228 -8.70 24.92 31.67
CA GLN A 228 -8.71 24.07 32.86
C GLN A 228 -10.09 24.03 33.53
N PHE A 229 -10.79 25.17 33.62
CA PHE A 229 -12.18 25.24 34.09
C PHE A 229 -13.10 24.39 33.21
N LEU A 230 -13.03 24.55 31.88
CA LEU A 230 -13.82 23.77 30.94
C LEU A 230 -13.53 22.27 31.03
N LEU A 231 -12.26 21.86 31.19
CA LEU A 231 -11.86 20.46 31.33
C LEU A 231 -12.31 19.86 32.67
N LYS A 232 -12.36 20.65 33.75
CA LYS A 232 -12.77 20.18 35.09
C LYS A 232 -14.29 20.10 35.26
N TRP A 233 -15.04 21.08 34.77
CA TRP A 233 -16.45 21.26 35.15
C TRP A 233 -17.49 20.95 34.07
N ILE A 234 -17.12 20.92 32.78
CA ILE A 234 -18.07 20.61 31.71
C ILE A 234 -18.10 19.09 31.46
N PRO A 235 -19.25 18.40 31.65
CA PRO A 235 -19.37 16.97 31.41
C PRO A 235 -18.95 16.58 29.98
N PHE A 236 -18.30 15.42 29.85
CA PHE A 236 -17.76 14.87 28.60
C PHE A 236 -16.69 15.71 27.89
N ASN A 237 -16.36 16.94 28.32
CA ASN A 237 -15.41 17.79 27.59
C ASN A 237 -14.01 17.17 27.50
N MET A 238 -13.53 16.50 28.55
CA MET A 238 -12.26 15.75 28.53
C MET A 238 -12.26 14.63 27.47
N LEU A 239 -13.40 13.97 27.28
CA LEU A 239 -13.58 12.90 26.31
C LEU A 239 -13.67 13.45 24.88
N LEU A 240 -14.43 14.55 24.67
CA LEU A 240 -14.47 15.27 23.40
C LEU A 240 -13.08 15.79 23.01
N HIS A 241 -12.30 16.30 23.97
CA HIS A 241 -10.94 16.76 23.78
C HIS A 241 -9.96 15.61 23.48
N ARG A 242 -10.11 14.43 24.11
CA ARG A 242 -9.38 13.20 23.69
C ARG A 242 -9.72 12.82 22.25
N TYR A 243 -10.99 12.84 21.86
CA TYR A 243 -11.41 12.57 20.47
C TYR A 243 -10.88 13.62 19.48
N TYR A 244 -10.84 14.90 19.85
CA TYR A 244 -10.22 15.96 19.04
C TYR A 244 -8.74 15.64 18.74
N HIS A 245 -7.95 15.25 19.75
CA HIS A 245 -6.54 14.87 19.51
C HIS A 245 -6.42 13.57 18.70
N CYS A 246 -7.28 12.58 18.93
CA CYS A 246 -7.33 11.38 18.10
C CYS A 246 -7.60 11.72 16.62
N VAL A 247 -8.64 12.52 16.33
CA VAL A 247 -8.97 12.97 14.96
C VAL A 247 -7.84 13.81 14.35
N LYS A 248 -7.20 14.68 15.15
CA LYS A 248 -6.04 15.46 14.71
C LYS A 248 -4.86 14.58 14.27
N MET A 249 -4.56 13.50 14.99
CA MET A 249 -3.48 12.57 14.61
C MET A 249 -3.87 11.70 13.40
N GLU A 250 -5.14 11.31 13.26
CA GLU A 250 -5.65 10.59 12.08
C GLU A 250 -5.67 11.46 10.82
N LEU A 251 -5.97 12.75 10.95
CA LEU A 251 -5.76 13.72 9.85
C LEU A 251 -4.27 13.81 9.50
N GLY A 252 -3.38 13.83 10.51
CA GLY A 252 -1.94 13.69 10.31
C GLY A 252 -1.56 12.44 9.50
N TYR A 253 -2.17 11.29 9.80
CA TYR A 253 -1.98 10.07 9.01
C TYR A 253 -2.36 10.26 7.54
N LEU A 254 -3.51 10.86 7.25
CA LEU A 254 -3.94 11.10 5.87
C LEU A 254 -2.99 12.02 5.10
N PHE A 255 -2.42 13.04 5.77
CA PHE A 255 -1.48 13.99 5.16
C PHE A 255 -0.05 13.46 5.01
N ILE A 256 0.39 12.50 5.84
CA ILE A 256 1.79 12.00 5.85
C ILE A 256 1.91 10.61 5.20
N PHE A 257 0.99 9.71 5.52
CA PHE A 257 1.07 8.27 5.20
C PHE A 257 -0.04 7.78 4.26
N GLY A 258 -1.18 8.47 4.22
CA GLY A 258 -2.36 8.05 3.47
C GLY A 258 -2.49 8.65 2.06
N ASN A 259 -1.73 9.70 1.73
CA ASN A 259 -1.81 10.37 0.43
C ASN A 259 -0.50 11.06 0.04
N ASP A 260 0.07 10.64 -1.09
CA ASP A 260 1.37 11.10 -1.59
C ASP A 260 1.35 12.57 -2.03
N PHE A 261 0.27 13.03 -2.68
CA PHE A 261 0.10 14.43 -3.05
C PHE A 261 0.05 15.35 -1.82
N LEU A 262 -0.72 14.99 -0.79
CA LEU A 262 -0.77 15.79 0.46
C LEU A 262 0.59 15.85 1.16
N ARG A 263 1.31 14.72 1.21
CA ARG A 263 2.65 14.65 1.80
C ARG A 263 3.62 15.57 1.07
N ASP A 264 3.70 15.44 -0.25
CA ASP A 264 4.79 16.03 -1.03
C ASP A 264 4.49 17.48 -1.48
N TRP A 265 3.22 17.91 -1.53
CA TRP A 265 2.83 19.31 -1.80
C TRP A 265 2.51 20.15 -0.55
N PHE A 266 2.17 19.56 0.60
CA PHE A 266 1.89 20.32 1.83
C PHE A 266 2.94 20.07 2.92
N VAL A 267 3.13 18.81 3.34
CA VAL A 267 3.98 18.51 4.52
C VAL A 267 5.46 18.73 4.22
N LYS A 268 5.94 18.31 3.05
CA LYS A 268 7.35 18.50 2.62
C LYS A 268 7.71 19.98 2.44
N PRO A 269 6.93 20.83 1.72
CA PRO A 269 7.23 22.26 1.63
C PRO A 269 7.09 22.98 2.97
N PHE A 270 6.08 22.66 3.79
CA PHE A 270 5.93 23.24 5.12
C PHE A 270 7.14 22.94 6.01
N SER A 271 7.57 21.67 6.10
CA SER A 271 8.72 21.28 6.93
C SER A 271 10.02 21.91 6.41
N THR A 272 10.20 21.99 5.09
CA THR A 272 11.35 22.68 4.47
C THR A 272 11.37 24.17 4.80
N PHE A 273 10.22 24.85 4.73
CA PHE A 273 10.07 26.26 5.13
C PHE A 273 10.39 26.43 6.62
N TYR A 274 9.77 25.63 7.49
CA TYR A 274 9.97 25.69 8.93
C TYR A 274 11.44 25.50 9.34
N ILE A 275 12.14 24.52 8.74
CA ILE A 275 13.59 24.33 8.96
C ILE A 275 14.37 25.59 8.53
N LYS A 276 14.07 26.17 7.36
CA LYS A 276 14.74 27.40 6.87
C LYS A 276 14.42 28.65 7.69
N THR A 277 13.25 28.72 8.33
CA THR A 277 12.87 29.85 9.20
C THR A 277 13.58 29.82 10.53
N PHE A 278 13.69 28.64 11.17
CA PHE A 278 14.15 28.54 12.56
C PHE A 278 15.62 28.10 12.71
N ALA A 279 16.23 27.43 11.74
CA ALA A 279 17.64 27.00 11.83
C ALA A 279 18.64 28.05 11.28
N PRO A 280 19.91 28.05 11.74
CA PRO A 280 20.97 28.86 11.14
C PRO A 280 21.19 28.54 9.66
N LYS A 281 21.44 29.58 8.85
CA LYS A 281 21.58 29.48 7.38
C LYS A 281 22.65 28.46 6.93
N GLU A 282 23.76 28.39 7.66
CA GLU A 282 24.87 27.44 7.41
C GLU A 282 24.44 25.97 7.46
N TYR A 283 23.43 25.61 8.26
CA TYR A 283 22.96 24.24 8.39
C TYR A 283 21.80 23.90 7.46
N HIS A 284 21.21 24.86 6.73
CA HIS A 284 20.04 24.63 5.87
C HIS A 284 20.27 23.50 4.85
N ALA A 285 21.44 23.46 4.21
CA ALA A 285 21.78 22.44 3.23
C ALA A 285 22.01 21.03 3.83
N LYS A 286 22.25 20.93 5.14
CA LYS A 286 22.50 19.66 5.85
C LYS A 286 21.27 19.16 6.63
N LEU A 287 20.41 20.07 7.10
CA LEU A 287 19.22 19.76 7.91
C LEU A 287 17.97 19.39 7.08
N ILE A 288 17.92 19.70 5.79
CA ILE A 288 16.79 19.33 4.92
C ILE A 288 17.01 17.89 4.40
N PRO A 289 16.14 16.91 4.73
CA PRO A 289 16.34 15.54 4.26
C PRO A 289 16.02 15.32 2.78
N THR A 290 16.70 14.35 2.18
CA THR A 290 16.47 13.91 0.79
C THR A 290 15.40 12.81 0.66
N TYR A 291 15.17 12.02 1.71
CA TYR A 291 14.22 10.91 1.73
C TYR A 291 12.77 11.39 1.98
N LYS A 292 11.75 10.58 1.61
CA LYS A 292 10.33 10.97 1.74
C LYS A 292 9.90 11.25 3.19
N VAL A 293 9.02 12.23 3.37
CA VAL A 293 8.43 12.57 4.69
C VAL A 293 7.73 11.35 5.29
N GLY A 294 7.81 11.17 6.61
CA GLY A 294 7.16 10.08 7.35
C GLY A 294 7.91 8.73 7.33
N CYS A 295 8.82 8.49 6.39
CA CYS A 295 9.58 7.23 6.34
C CYS A 295 10.38 6.96 7.64
N ARG A 296 10.90 8.02 8.28
CA ARG A 296 11.34 8.02 9.68
C ARG A 296 10.29 8.72 10.54
N ARG A 297 10.24 8.41 11.85
CA ARG A 297 9.51 9.22 12.85
C ARG A 297 9.84 10.70 12.65
N LEU A 298 8.81 11.53 12.58
CA LEU A 298 8.94 12.98 12.48
C LEU A 298 9.38 13.55 13.83
N ILE A 299 10.15 14.64 13.80
CA ILE A 299 10.53 15.37 15.00
C ILE A 299 9.61 16.59 15.13
N PHE A 300 8.96 16.76 16.27
CA PHE A 300 8.25 18.00 16.58
C PHE A 300 9.19 18.91 17.36
N ASN A 301 9.43 20.11 16.84
CA ASN A 301 10.48 20.99 17.31
C ASN A 301 10.26 21.38 18.78
N SER A 302 11.25 21.07 19.61
CA SER A 302 11.26 21.36 21.05
C SER A 302 12.38 22.35 21.37
N PHE A 303 12.39 23.48 20.64
CA PHE A 303 13.45 24.50 20.62
C PHE A 303 14.81 24.02 20.08
N TYR A 304 14.82 22.94 19.30
CA TYR A 304 16.04 22.35 18.74
C TYR A 304 16.64 23.24 17.65
N LEU A 305 15.86 23.66 16.65
CA LEU A 305 16.37 24.51 15.57
C LEU A 305 16.89 25.86 16.09
N GLU A 306 16.23 26.38 17.12
CA GLU A 306 16.56 27.62 17.83
C GLU A 306 17.86 27.46 18.66
N SER A 307 18.08 26.31 19.30
CA SER A 307 19.31 26.03 20.07
C SER A 307 20.58 26.02 19.20
N LEU A 308 20.45 25.76 17.89
CA LEU A 308 21.58 25.75 16.94
C LEU A 308 22.18 27.15 16.68
N HIS A 309 21.53 28.24 17.10
CA HIS A 309 22.11 29.60 17.01
C HIS A 309 23.00 29.96 18.22
N ARG A 310 23.12 29.08 19.22
CA ARG A 310 23.93 29.33 20.42
C ARG A 310 25.42 29.13 20.11
N PRO A 311 26.34 30.00 20.56
CA PRO A 311 27.75 29.94 20.19
C PRO A 311 28.49 28.71 20.74
N ASN A 312 27.96 28.09 21.79
CA ASN A 312 28.45 26.85 22.39
C ASN A 312 27.89 25.58 21.71
N MET A 313 27.21 25.68 20.56
CA MET A 313 26.57 24.56 19.87
C MET A 313 27.06 24.43 18.41
N ARG A 314 27.52 23.25 18.00
CA ARG A 314 27.99 22.98 16.63
C ARG A 314 27.57 21.61 16.11
N LEU A 315 27.11 21.54 14.85
CA LEU A 315 26.81 20.26 14.19
C LEU A 315 28.00 19.77 13.34
N ASN A 316 28.58 18.62 13.70
CA ASN A 316 29.50 17.89 12.84
C ASN A 316 28.74 16.89 11.93
N TRP A 317 29.19 16.75 10.68
CA TRP A 317 28.56 15.89 9.68
C TRP A 317 29.56 15.02 8.91
N ASP A 318 30.83 15.01 9.34
CA ASP A 318 31.94 14.41 8.58
C ASP A 318 32.07 12.91 8.85
N GLY A 319 31.29 12.40 9.80
CA GLY A 319 31.29 11.02 10.25
C GLY A 319 32.43 10.74 11.22
N ILE A 320 32.15 9.88 12.21
CA ILE A 320 33.17 9.39 13.13
C ILE A 320 33.96 8.27 12.44
N ASP A 321 35.28 8.31 12.56
CA ASP A 321 36.16 7.19 12.25
C ASP A 321 36.39 6.34 13.51
N SER A 322 36.92 6.98 14.55
CA SER A 322 37.37 6.33 15.78
C SER A 322 37.21 7.24 17.00
N ILE A 323 37.09 6.60 18.15
CA ILE A 323 37.12 7.20 19.48
C ILE A 323 38.50 6.91 20.08
N VAL A 324 39.10 7.95 20.65
CA VAL A 324 40.44 7.94 21.25
C VAL A 324 40.35 8.33 22.72
N GLU A 325 41.46 8.24 23.45
CA GLU A 325 41.47 8.39 24.91
C GLU A 325 40.86 9.70 25.42
N ASP A 326 41.04 10.79 24.66
CA ASP A 326 40.64 12.15 25.00
C ASP A 326 39.58 12.74 24.06
N GLY A 327 38.95 11.94 23.18
CA GLY A 327 37.87 12.41 22.31
C GLY A 327 37.61 11.58 21.05
N ILE A 328 37.38 12.26 19.93
CA ILE A 328 36.83 11.67 18.70
C ILE A 328 37.61 12.14 17.48
N ILE A 329 37.95 11.21 16.58
CA ILE A 329 38.53 11.50 15.26
C ILE A 329 37.44 11.32 14.19
N THR A 330 37.27 12.34 13.33
CA THR A 330 36.37 12.29 12.18
C THR A 330 37.00 11.57 10.99
N LYS A 331 36.19 11.17 10.00
CA LYS A 331 36.69 10.59 8.74
C LYS A 331 37.46 11.57 7.85
N LYS A 332 37.56 12.83 8.24
CA LYS A 332 38.46 13.85 7.64
C LYS A 332 39.79 13.99 8.36
N GLY A 333 40.03 13.24 9.44
CA GLY A 333 41.22 13.35 10.28
C GLY A 333 41.17 14.50 11.31
N GLU A 334 40.09 15.31 11.34
CA GLU A 334 39.91 16.32 12.38
C GLU A 334 39.66 15.63 13.73
N LYS A 335 40.52 15.90 14.72
CA LYS A 335 40.40 15.40 16.10
C LYS A 335 39.73 16.47 16.96
N PHE A 336 38.65 16.08 17.63
CA PHE A 336 38.04 16.84 18.71
C PHE A 336 38.38 16.21 20.06
N THR A 337 38.57 17.03 21.08
CA THR A 337 38.78 16.56 22.46
C THR A 337 37.55 16.88 23.31
N PHE A 338 37.14 15.92 24.12
CA PHE A 338 35.90 15.96 24.90
C PHE A 338 36.13 15.44 26.31
N ASP A 339 35.29 15.91 27.22
CA ASP A 339 35.28 15.46 28.62
C ASP A 339 34.12 14.49 28.87
N VAL A 340 33.05 14.57 28.06
CA VAL A 340 31.85 13.71 28.13
C VAL A 340 31.39 13.27 26.73
N ILE A 341 30.97 12.01 26.57
CA ILE A 341 30.30 11.49 25.36
C ILE A 341 28.88 10.99 25.71
N ILE A 342 27.86 11.62 25.12
CA ILE A 342 26.46 11.23 25.28
C ILE A 342 25.99 10.49 24.01
N LEU A 343 25.67 9.21 24.16
CA LEU A 343 25.15 8.38 23.08
C LEU A 343 23.62 8.55 22.98
N SER A 344 23.13 9.10 21.86
CA SER A 344 21.72 9.17 21.50
C SER A 344 21.44 8.26 20.28
N THR A 345 22.01 7.06 20.33
CA THR A 345 22.12 6.14 19.19
C THR A 345 20.94 5.18 19.02
N GLY A 346 19.99 5.17 19.96
CA GLY A 346 18.69 4.52 19.84
C GLY A 346 18.61 3.19 20.57
N PHE A 347 17.85 2.25 19.99
CA PHE A 347 17.53 0.96 20.63
C PHE A 347 17.66 -0.19 19.63
N ILE A 348 17.88 -1.40 20.15
CA ILE A 348 17.79 -2.66 19.39
C ILE A 348 16.30 -3.04 19.34
N THR A 349 15.77 -3.32 18.14
CA THR A 349 14.31 -3.44 17.90
C THR A 349 13.88 -4.71 17.15
N ASP A 350 14.83 -5.52 16.67
CA ASP A 350 14.58 -6.71 15.86
C ASP A 350 14.96 -8.05 16.53
N ASP A 351 15.72 -8.01 17.62
CA ASP A 351 15.89 -9.17 18.51
C ASP A 351 14.77 -9.25 19.57
N TYR A 352 14.42 -10.46 20.02
CA TYR A 352 13.48 -10.68 21.10
C TYR A 352 14.23 -11.05 22.39
N PRO A 353 14.23 -10.20 23.43
CA PRO A 353 15.25 -10.23 24.49
C PRO A 353 14.98 -11.24 25.63
N LEU A 354 13.91 -12.02 25.55
CA LEU A 354 13.51 -13.01 26.55
C LEU A 354 13.50 -14.41 25.92
N HIS A 355 14.08 -15.42 26.57
CA HIS A 355 13.90 -16.80 26.13
C HIS A 355 12.44 -17.21 26.40
N VAL A 356 11.66 -17.43 25.34
CA VAL A 356 10.31 -17.99 25.44
C VAL A 356 10.22 -19.15 24.46
N ARG A 357 10.05 -20.38 24.94
CA ARG A 357 9.98 -21.60 24.12
C ARG A 357 8.56 -22.15 24.07
N GLY A 358 8.00 -22.19 22.86
CA GLY A 358 6.71 -22.84 22.59
C GLY A 358 6.85 -24.34 22.39
N THR A 359 5.86 -24.95 21.75
CA THR A 359 5.79 -26.41 21.50
C THR A 359 6.90 -26.93 20.60
N GLU A 360 7.43 -26.11 19.70
CA GLU A 360 8.43 -26.51 18.70
C GLU A 360 9.76 -25.75 18.84
N GLN A 361 9.68 -24.44 19.13
CA GLN A 361 10.78 -23.48 18.95
C GLN A 361 10.61 -22.27 19.87
N SER A 362 11.66 -21.46 20.01
CA SER A 362 11.61 -20.18 20.71
C SER A 362 11.06 -19.04 19.83
N VAL A 363 10.58 -17.96 20.46
CA VAL A 363 10.11 -16.76 19.75
C VAL A 363 11.21 -16.18 18.85
N LYS A 364 12.48 -16.28 19.26
CA LYS A 364 13.64 -15.83 18.49
C LYS A 364 13.89 -16.70 17.25
N GLU A 365 13.86 -18.02 17.39
CA GLU A 365 13.93 -18.96 16.25
C GLU A 365 12.76 -18.74 15.28
N TYR A 366 11.54 -18.54 15.80
CA TYR A 366 10.36 -18.22 14.99
C TYR A 366 10.53 -16.89 14.22
N TYR A 367 11.04 -15.83 14.86
CA TYR A 367 11.34 -14.56 14.20
C TYR A 367 12.38 -14.72 13.09
N VAL A 368 13.45 -15.49 13.31
CA VAL A 368 14.43 -15.82 12.27
C VAL A 368 13.75 -16.55 11.10
N SER A 369 12.92 -17.57 11.37
CA SER A 369 12.19 -18.33 10.34
C SER A 369 11.23 -17.48 9.48
N LYS A 370 10.79 -16.32 9.99
CA LYS A 370 9.84 -15.40 9.34
C LYS A 370 10.49 -14.11 8.81
N GLY A 371 11.82 -14.05 8.78
CA GLY A 371 12.59 -12.91 8.27
C GLY A 371 12.49 -11.65 9.13
N GLY A 372 12.40 -11.81 10.45
CA GLY A 372 12.26 -10.75 11.45
C GLY A 372 10.96 -10.85 12.27
N PRO A 373 10.81 -10.01 13.31
CA PRO A 373 9.67 -10.03 14.23
C PRO A 373 8.30 -10.16 13.56
N THR A 374 7.53 -11.15 13.99
CA THR A 374 6.26 -11.56 13.37
C THR A 374 5.28 -12.11 14.41
N ALA A 375 4.04 -11.62 14.44
CA ALA A 375 2.97 -12.21 15.24
C ALA A 375 1.61 -12.03 14.53
N TYR A 376 0.70 -12.98 14.71
CA TYR A 376 -0.69 -12.79 14.29
C TYR A 376 -1.27 -11.61 15.08
N ARG A 377 -1.76 -10.60 14.35
CA ARG A 377 -2.31 -9.37 14.94
C ARG A 377 -1.37 -8.66 15.92
N GLY A 378 -0.06 -8.84 15.76
CA GLY A 378 0.95 -8.32 16.69
C GLY A 378 0.86 -8.87 18.12
N THR A 379 0.00 -9.88 18.37
CA THR A 379 -0.42 -10.26 19.72
C THR A 379 -0.20 -11.75 20.04
N THR A 380 -0.37 -12.66 19.08
CA THR A 380 -0.25 -14.12 19.31
C THR A 380 0.68 -14.76 18.29
N VAL A 381 1.33 -15.88 18.66
CA VAL A 381 2.37 -16.51 17.84
C VAL A 381 2.06 -18.01 17.66
N PRO A 382 2.13 -18.57 16.43
CA PRO A 382 1.92 -20.00 16.20
C PRO A 382 2.93 -20.87 16.95
N GLY A 383 2.44 -21.92 17.60
CA GLY A 383 3.27 -22.79 18.45
C GLY A 383 3.49 -22.27 19.89
N PHE A 384 2.89 -21.14 20.29
CA PHE A 384 3.03 -20.58 21.64
C PHE A 384 1.65 -20.49 22.33
N PRO A 385 1.20 -21.56 23.03
CA PRO A 385 -0.14 -21.61 23.61
C PRO A 385 -0.29 -20.63 24.77
N ASN A 386 -1.43 -19.95 24.87
CA ASN A 386 -1.71 -18.95 25.92
C ASN A 386 -0.63 -17.85 26.09
N PHE A 387 0.16 -17.58 25.04
CA PHE A 387 1.18 -16.53 25.03
C PHE A 387 0.68 -15.28 24.27
N TYR A 388 0.77 -14.13 24.94
CA TYR A 388 0.25 -12.86 24.42
C TYR A 388 1.32 -11.77 24.49
N ILE A 389 1.56 -11.05 23.39
CA ILE A 389 2.50 -9.92 23.30
C ILE A 389 1.72 -8.61 23.24
N ILE A 390 1.99 -7.69 24.16
CA ILE A 390 1.49 -6.30 24.16
C ILE A 390 2.64 -5.38 23.70
N GLY A 391 2.38 -4.52 22.71
CA GLY A 391 3.43 -3.76 22.01
C GLY A 391 4.23 -4.61 21.00
N GLY A 392 3.63 -5.69 20.48
CA GLY A 392 4.30 -6.63 19.57
C GLY A 392 4.42 -6.17 18.11
N PRO A 393 4.87 -7.05 17.20
CA PRO A 393 5.17 -6.70 15.81
C PRO A 393 4.00 -6.11 15.02
N ASN A 394 4.30 -5.10 14.19
CA ASN A 394 3.35 -4.38 13.34
C ASN A 394 2.13 -3.77 14.08
N THR A 395 2.36 -3.21 15.28
CA THR A 395 1.32 -2.55 16.11
C THR A 395 1.46 -1.02 16.12
N VAL A 396 2.67 -0.49 15.99
CA VAL A 396 2.96 0.95 16.13
C VAL A 396 2.48 1.71 14.89
N THR A 397 1.59 2.69 15.01
CA THR A 397 1.07 3.37 13.80
C THR A 397 1.96 4.50 13.26
N GLY A 398 2.99 4.90 13.99
CA GLY A 398 3.91 5.99 13.61
C GLY A 398 3.35 7.42 13.73
N HIS A 399 2.09 7.57 14.15
CA HIS A 399 1.40 8.86 14.32
C HIS A 399 0.41 8.92 15.50
N ALA A 400 -0.14 7.78 15.93
CA ALA A 400 -1.14 7.72 16.99
C ALA A 400 -0.53 7.29 18.34
N SER A 401 -1.35 7.35 19.39
CA SER A 401 -0.96 6.97 20.75
C SER A 401 -0.69 5.46 20.84
N VAL A 402 0.52 5.06 21.28
CA VAL A 402 0.83 3.63 21.53
C VAL A 402 -0.05 3.05 22.62
N ILE A 403 -0.47 3.87 23.59
CA ILE A 403 -1.43 3.50 24.65
C ILE A 403 -2.75 3.05 24.03
N PHE A 404 -3.25 3.72 22.99
CA PHE A 404 -4.47 3.28 22.30
C PHE A 404 -4.29 1.91 21.65
N THR A 405 -3.15 1.64 21.00
CA THR A 405 -2.89 0.33 20.40
C THR A 405 -2.71 -0.77 21.46
N GLU A 406 -2.08 -0.47 22.60
CA GLU A 406 -1.95 -1.40 23.74
C GLU A 406 -3.29 -1.67 24.43
N GLU A 407 -4.14 -0.65 24.64
CA GLU A 407 -5.52 -0.80 25.11
C GLU A 407 -6.32 -1.73 24.16
N VAL A 408 -6.15 -1.58 22.85
CA VAL A 408 -6.79 -2.44 21.85
C VAL A 408 -6.24 -3.87 21.85
N GLN A 409 -4.91 -4.05 22.00
CA GLN A 409 -4.31 -5.39 22.12
C GLN A 409 -4.74 -6.10 23.41
N ALA A 410 -4.78 -5.41 24.55
CA ALA A 410 -5.24 -5.97 25.81
C ALA A 410 -6.71 -6.41 25.73
N ASN A 411 -7.59 -5.57 25.16
CA ASN A 411 -8.98 -5.94 24.91
C ASN A 411 -9.12 -7.15 23.96
N TYR A 412 -8.27 -7.25 22.92
CA TYR A 412 -8.24 -8.43 22.05
C TYR A 412 -7.78 -9.70 22.81
N ALA A 413 -6.67 -9.63 23.54
CA ALA A 413 -6.14 -10.74 24.33
C ALA A 413 -7.13 -11.21 25.41
N MET A 414 -7.86 -10.30 26.07
CA MET A 414 -8.91 -10.62 27.04
C MET A 414 -9.99 -11.56 26.47
N THR A 415 -10.26 -11.56 25.16
CA THR A 415 -11.24 -12.48 24.55
C THR A 415 -10.77 -13.95 24.49
N LEU A 416 -9.47 -14.20 24.63
CA LEU A 416 -8.84 -15.52 24.62
C LEU A 416 -8.40 -15.93 26.04
N VAL A 417 -7.93 -14.95 26.83
CA VAL A 417 -7.61 -15.10 28.25
C VAL A 417 -8.85 -15.42 29.09
N ALA A 418 -10.00 -14.81 28.79
CA ALA A 418 -11.20 -14.97 29.61
C ALA A 418 -11.72 -16.43 29.68
N PRO A 419 -11.93 -17.17 28.57
CA PRO A 419 -12.35 -18.57 28.64
C PRO A 419 -11.35 -19.50 29.35
N VAL A 420 -10.07 -19.12 29.39
CA VAL A 420 -9.04 -19.86 30.14
C VAL A 420 -9.14 -19.60 31.65
N ILE A 421 -9.27 -18.33 32.07
CA ILE A 421 -9.50 -17.99 33.49
C ILE A 421 -10.86 -18.52 34.00
N GLU A 422 -11.87 -18.59 33.12
CA GLU A 422 -13.19 -19.16 33.37
C GLU A 422 -13.17 -20.72 33.41
N GLY A 423 -12.03 -21.36 33.12
CA GLY A 423 -11.85 -22.83 33.16
C GLY A 423 -12.52 -23.60 32.01
N LEU A 424 -13.06 -22.91 31.01
CA LEU A 424 -13.78 -23.48 29.88
C LEU A 424 -12.82 -24.04 28.81
N VAL A 425 -11.63 -23.44 28.72
CA VAL A 425 -10.56 -23.75 27.77
C VAL A 425 -9.24 -23.91 28.55
N SER A 426 -8.45 -24.93 28.23
CA SER A 426 -7.11 -25.13 28.81
C SER A 426 -6.08 -24.25 28.08
N SER A 427 -6.02 -24.33 26.76
CA SER A 427 -5.12 -23.52 25.94
C SER A 427 -5.73 -23.03 24.62
N PHE A 428 -5.26 -21.87 24.15
CA PHE A 428 -5.45 -21.35 22.80
C PHE A 428 -4.10 -21.18 22.10
N THR A 429 -3.97 -21.72 20.89
CA THR A 429 -2.80 -21.55 20.00
C THR A 429 -3.27 -21.02 18.65
N VAL A 430 -2.62 -19.99 18.10
CA VAL A 430 -2.99 -19.48 16.76
C VAL A 430 -2.43 -20.38 15.66
N LYS A 431 -3.24 -20.68 14.64
CA LYS A 431 -2.84 -21.50 13.49
C LYS A 431 -1.79 -20.80 12.64
N HIS A 432 -0.83 -21.56 12.10
CA HIS A 432 0.21 -21.04 11.21
C HIS A 432 -0.37 -20.35 9.96
N GLN A 433 -1.40 -20.93 9.32
CA GLN A 433 -1.99 -20.37 8.10
C GLN A 433 -2.58 -18.95 8.30
N PRO A 434 -3.52 -18.69 9.24
CA PRO A 434 -3.99 -17.34 9.54
C PRO A 434 -2.89 -16.36 9.97
N ALA A 435 -1.82 -16.85 10.63
CA ALA A 435 -0.66 -16.02 10.99
C ALA A 435 0.17 -15.61 9.77
N ASP A 436 0.41 -16.52 8.83
CA ASP A 436 1.13 -16.25 7.59
C ASP A 436 0.30 -15.41 6.61
N GLU A 437 -1.00 -15.67 6.47
CA GLU A 437 -1.94 -14.83 5.71
C GLU A 437 -2.00 -13.39 6.24
N TRP A 438 -2.04 -13.23 7.57
CA TRP A 438 -1.95 -11.91 8.22
C TRP A 438 -0.62 -11.22 7.93
N ASN A 439 0.51 -11.93 8.08
CA ASN A 439 1.83 -11.40 7.78
C ASN A 439 1.95 -10.96 6.31
N VAL A 440 1.51 -11.79 5.35
CA VAL A 440 1.47 -11.42 3.92
C VAL A 440 0.61 -10.18 3.68
N LYS A 441 -0.60 -10.12 4.27
CA LYS A 441 -1.51 -8.96 4.15
C LYS A 441 -0.91 -7.67 4.72
N ILE A 442 -0.18 -7.75 5.83
CA ILE A 442 0.48 -6.59 6.46
C ILE A 442 1.68 -6.15 5.60
N GLN A 443 2.57 -7.06 5.24
CA GLN A 443 3.77 -6.74 4.46
C GLN A 443 3.44 -6.22 3.06
N ALA A 444 2.40 -6.75 2.40
CA ALA A 444 1.92 -6.26 1.11
C ALA A 444 1.38 -4.82 1.16
N ARG A 445 0.89 -4.35 2.32
CA ARG A 445 0.52 -2.94 2.53
C ARG A 445 1.72 -2.08 2.90
N LEU A 446 2.64 -2.58 3.73
CA LEU A 446 3.86 -1.87 4.11
C LEU A 446 4.77 -1.63 2.90
N ALA A 447 4.87 -2.59 1.98
CA ALA A 447 5.59 -2.47 0.71
C ALA A 447 5.05 -1.38 -0.24
N ARG A 448 3.85 -0.85 0.02
CA ARG A 448 3.21 0.27 -0.73
C ARG A 448 3.12 1.56 0.08
N SER A 449 3.84 1.65 1.21
CA SER A 449 3.87 2.83 2.09
C SER A 449 5.22 3.56 1.95
N VAL A 450 5.44 4.63 2.74
CA VAL A 450 6.74 5.32 2.79
C VAL A 450 7.81 4.60 3.62
N PHE A 451 7.45 3.64 4.48
CA PHE A 451 8.40 2.99 5.40
C PHE A 451 9.53 2.18 4.71
N PRO A 452 9.34 1.58 3.52
CA PRO A 452 10.42 0.97 2.73
C PRO A 452 11.45 1.96 2.14
N ASP A 453 11.13 3.25 2.00
CA ASP A 453 11.95 4.20 1.22
C ASP A 453 13.27 4.64 1.90
N CYS A 454 13.47 4.32 3.18
CA CYS A 454 14.65 4.77 3.93
C CYS A 454 14.95 3.89 5.16
N LEU A 455 16.24 3.80 5.51
CA LEU A 455 16.69 3.09 6.71
C LEU A 455 16.12 3.74 7.98
N SER A 456 15.53 2.93 8.86
CA SER A 456 14.95 3.34 10.14
C SER A 456 14.85 2.12 11.07
N TRP A 457 14.62 2.33 12.37
CA TRP A 457 14.43 1.23 13.35
C TRP A 457 13.10 0.48 13.18
N TYR A 458 12.24 0.91 12.24
CA TYR A 458 10.98 0.25 11.91
C TYR A 458 11.16 -1.06 11.12
N ARG A 459 12.38 -1.37 10.67
CA ARG A 459 12.76 -2.59 9.94
C ARG A 459 13.90 -3.31 10.64
N SER A 460 13.99 -4.62 10.43
CA SER A 460 15.23 -5.37 10.72
C SER A 460 16.23 -5.19 9.57
N GLY A 461 17.50 -4.96 9.90
CA GLY A 461 18.58 -4.81 8.93
C GLY A 461 18.43 -3.65 7.92
N LYS A 462 19.24 -3.69 6.85
CA LYS A 462 19.26 -2.66 5.81
C LYS A 462 18.07 -2.81 4.84
N ASP A 463 17.98 -3.98 4.24
CA ASP A 463 17.04 -4.32 3.16
C ASP A 463 15.93 -5.29 3.64
N GLY A 464 15.84 -5.49 4.96
CA GLY A 464 14.94 -6.44 5.59
C GLY A 464 13.54 -5.91 5.90
N LYS A 465 12.76 -6.78 6.55
CA LYS A 465 11.32 -6.67 6.79
C LYS A 465 10.96 -5.47 7.66
N VAL A 466 9.84 -4.79 7.34
CA VAL A 466 9.27 -3.73 8.18
C VAL A 466 8.43 -4.38 9.29
N THR A 467 8.92 -4.31 10.52
CA THR A 467 8.54 -5.18 11.64
C THR A 467 7.82 -4.45 12.77
N SER A 468 8.12 -3.17 13.02
CA SER A 468 7.51 -2.43 14.14
C SER A 468 6.13 -1.86 13.79
N VAL A 469 5.96 -1.34 12.57
CA VAL A 469 4.84 -0.43 12.24
C VAL A 469 3.63 -1.10 11.59
N PHE A 470 2.44 -0.56 11.89
CA PHE A 470 1.16 -0.95 11.32
C PHE A 470 0.83 -0.11 10.05
N PRO A 471 0.44 -0.73 8.92
CA PRO A 471 0.10 -0.01 7.69
C PRO A 471 -1.32 0.57 7.70
N GLY A 472 -1.63 1.46 8.64
CA GLY A 472 -2.95 2.09 8.77
C GLY A 472 -3.10 3.06 9.93
N GLY A 473 -4.18 3.84 9.90
CA GLY A 473 -4.66 4.65 11.02
C GLY A 473 -5.18 3.81 12.19
N ALA A 474 -5.25 4.40 13.39
CA ALA A 474 -5.67 3.72 14.60
C ALA A 474 -7.12 3.15 14.55
N PRO A 475 -8.11 3.78 13.90
CA PRO A 475 -9.43 3.20 13.68
C PRO A 475 -9.39 1.90 12.86
N LEU A 476 -8.44 1.75 11.92
CA LEU A 476 -8.30 0.51 11.15
C LEU A 476 -7.69 -0.61 12.01
N PHE A 477 -6.73 -0.27 12.88
CA PHE A 477 -6.19 -1.21 13.87
C PHE A 477 -7.31 -1.70 14.80
N TRP A 478 -8.07 -0.78 15.41
CA TRP A 478 -9.25 -1.12 16.21
C TRP A 478 -10.28 -1.97 15.44
N TRP A 479 -10.61 -1.59 14.21
CA TRP A 479 -11.59 -2.30 13.39
C TRP A 479 -11.19 -3.74 13.06
N TRP A 480 -9.90 -4.01 12.83
CA TRP A 480 -9.41 -5.38 12.63
C TRP A 480 -9.36 -6.17 13.95
N MET A 481 -9.01 -5.52 15.07
CA MET A 481 -8.87 -6.16 16.37
C MET A 481 -10.21 -6.49 17.07
N ARG A 482 -11.27 -5.70 16.84
CA ARG A 482 -12.57 -5.80 17.57
C ARG A 482 -13.32 -7.14 17.49
N LYS A 483 -13.04 -8.00 16.49
CA LYS A 483 -13.62 -9.35 16.36
C LYS A 483 -12.49 -10.37 16.54
N THR A 484 -12.69 -11.31 17.45
CA THR A 484 -11.88 -12.52 17.57
C THR A 484 -12.51 -13.63 16.75
N TYR A 485 -11.67 -14.26 15.92
CA TYR A 485 -12.02 -15.32 15.00
C TYR A 485 -11.49 -16.61 15.61
N PHE A 486 -12.30 -17.27 16.45
CA PHE A 486 -11.88 -18.46 17.20
C PHE A 486 -11.52 -19.63 16.26
N GLU A 487 -12.10 -19.66 15.06
CA GLU A 487 -11.73 -20.51 13.94
C GLU A 487 -10.22 -20.46 13.56
N HIS A 488 -9.55 -19.33 13.77
CA HIS A 488 -8.10 -19.18 13.53
C HIS A 488 -7.22 -19.74 14.65
N TYR A 489 -7.83 -20.21 15.74
CA TYR A 489 -7.14 -20.84 16.86
C TYR A 489 -7.45 -22.34 16.89
N ASP A 490 -6.47 -23.11 17.36
CA ASP A 490 -6.72 -24.41 17.97
C ASP A 490 -6.91 -24.18 19.48
N ALA A 491 -7.86 -24.93 20.06
CA ALA A 491 -8.31 -24.72 21.42
C ALA A 491 -8.48 -26.08 22.11
N VAL A 492 -7.68 -26.36 23.13
CA VAL A 492 -7.87 -27.53 24.00
C VAL A 492 -8.97 -27.17 24.98
N ALA A 493 -10.19 -27.64 24.75
CA ALA A 493 -11.38 -27.09 25.41
C ALA A 493 -12.41 -28.14 25.84
N SER A 494 -13.16 -27.80 26.88
CA SER A 494 -14.32 -28.57 27.34
C SER A 494 -15.41 -28.67 26.24
N GLN A 495 -16.23 -29.72 26.28
CA GLN A 495 -17.40 -29.77 25.38
C GLN A 495 -18.37 -28.60 25.62
N ASP A 496 -18.44 -28.08 26.85
CA ASP A 496 -19.34 -26.99 27.21
C ASP A 496 -18.91 -25.64 26.63
N TRP A 497 -17.61 -25.40 26.41
CA TRP A 497 -17.13 -24.27 25.60
C TRP A 497 -17.69 -24.31 24.18
N TYR A 498 -17.64 -25.46 23.51
CA TYR A 498 -18.22 -25.61 22.16
C TYR A 498 -19.74 -25.47 22.14
N LYS A 499 -20.45 -25.89 23.20
CA LYS A 499 -21.89 -25.64 23.38
C LYS A 499 -22.17 -24.14 23.58
N GLN A 500 -21.36 -23.44 24.38
CA GLN A 500 -21.46 -21.99 24.61
C GLN A 500 -21.22 -21.19 23.34
N LEU A 501 -20.16 -21.48 22.57
CA LEU A 501 -19.90 -20.85 21.27
C LEU A 501 -21.07 -21.04 20.29
N LYS A 502 -21.64 -22.26 20.20
CA LYS A 502 -22.84 -22.53 19.38
C LYS A 502 -24.06 -21.75 19.87
N ARG A 503 -24.28 -21.66 21.19
CA ARG A 503 -25.37 -20.89 21.82
C ARG A 503 -25.22 -19.39 21.55
N GLU A 504 -24.02 -18.84 21.68
CA GLU A 504 -23.74 -17.44 21.39
C GLU A 504 -23.94 -17.09 19.91
N LYS A 505 -23.44 -17.91 18.98
CA LYS A 505 -23.67 -17.70 17.53
C LYS A 505 -25.18 -17.68 17.23
N ARG A 506 -25.96 -18.60 17.81
CA ARG A 506 -27.45 -18.58 17.72
C ARG A 506 -28.06 -17.30 18.29
N ILE A 507 -27.74 -16.93 19.53
CA ILE A 507 -28.30 -15.70 20.18
C ILE A 507 -27.95 -14.44 19.39
N LYS A 508 -26.73 -14.34 18.85
CA LYS A 508 -26.30 -13.20 18.01
C LYS A 508 -27.07 -13.14 16.69
N ALA A 509 -27.29 -14.29 16.04
CA ALA A 509 -28.14 -14.37 14.84
C ALA A 509 -29.62 -14.00 15.14
N THR A 510 -30.21 -14.55 16.20
CA THR A 510 -31.58 -14.20 16.63
C THR A 510 -31.72 -12.71 16.93
N LYS A 511 -30.75 -12.10 17.64
CA LYS A 511 -30.76 -10.65 17.88
C LYS A 511 -30.69 -9.84 16.59
N LEU A 512 -29.84 -10.23 15.63
CA LEU A 512 -29.75 -9.55 14.34
C LEU A 512 -31.08 -9.60 13.57
N VAL A 513 -31.73 -10.76 13.53
CA VAL A 513 -33.06 -10.94 12.90
C VAL A 513 -34.11 -10.09 13.61
N VAL A 514 -34.18 -10.12 14.94
CA VAL A 514 -35.13 -9.31 15.71
C VAL A 514 -34.90 -7.81 15.49
N THR A 515 -33.65 -7.32 15.56
CA THR A 515 -33.35 -5.90 15.29
C THR A 515 -33.65 -5.51 13.85
N GLY A 516 -33.42 -6.38 12.87
CA GLY A 516 -33.82 -6.16 11.47
C GLY A 516 -35.34 -6.04 11.32
N LEU A 517 -36.10 -6.96 11.91
CA LEU A 517 -37.57 -6.91 11.92
C LEU A 517 -38.10 -5.67 12.65
N SER A 518 -37.50 -5.28 13.79
CA SER A 518 -37.85 -4.03 14.49
C SER A 518 -37.54 -2.79 13.66
N ALA A 519 -36.44 -2.76 12.91
CA ALA A 519 -36.09 -1.64 12.04
C ALA A 519 -37.05 -1.53 10.83
N VAL A 520 -37.44 -2.67 10.23
CA VAL A 520 -38.46 -2.72 9.17
C VAL A 520 -39.82 -2.30 9.70
N ALA A 521 -40.24 -2.80 10.88
CA ALA A 521 -41.50 -2.42 11.51
C ALA A 521 -41.53 -0.93 11.90
N PHE A 522 -40.42 -0.37 12.38
CA PHE A 522 -40.30 1.05 12.68
C PHE A 522 -40.30 1.92 11.42
N GLY A 523 -39.65 1.47 10.33
CA GLY A 523 -39.72 2.13 9.01
C GLY A 523 -41.13 2.09 8.42
N ALA A 524 -41.84 0.97 8.54
CA ALA A 524 -43.23 0.83 8.12
C ALA A 524 -44.18 1.69 8.98
N TRP A 525 -43.96 1.76 10.29
CA TRP A 525 -44.69 2.65 11.19
C TRP A 525 -44.45 4.13 10.86
N LEU A 526 -43.20 4.55 10.61
CA LEU A 526 -42.89 5.90 10.14
C LEU A 526 -43.56 6.21 8.80
N ALA A 527 -43.56 5.28 7.85
CA ALA A 527 -44.22 5.46 6.56
C ALA A 527 -45.75 5.55 6.69
N HIS A 528 -46.35 4.72 7.55
CA HIS A 528 -47.77 4.76 7.89
C HIS A 528 -48.15 6.08 8.58
N GLU A 529 -47.35 6.53 9.56
CA GLU A 529 -47.64 7.77 10.28
C GLU A 529 -47.45 9.00 9.38
N PHE A 530 -46.44 9.01 8.51
CA PHE A 530 -46.25 10.05 7.49
C PHE A 530 -47.39 10.11 6.47
N TRP A 531 -48.05 8.97 6.18
CA TRP A 531 -49.31 8.92 5.44
C TRP A 531 -50.51 9.42 6.28
N ARG A 532 -50.59 9.02 7.55
CA ARG A 532 -51.72 9.31 8.45
C ARG A 532 -51.80 10.77 8.88
N THR A 533 -50.66 11.44 9.06
CA THR A 533 -50.55 12.86 9.43
C THR A 533 -50.16 13.74 8.24
N GLY A 534 -50.42 13.28 7.01
CA GLY A 534 -49.84 13.86 5.80
C GLY A 534 -50.36 15.27 5.46
N PRO A 535 -49.50 16.33 5.47
CA PRO A 535 -49.89 17.69 5.06
C PRO A 535 -50.33 17.79 3.58
N ILE A 536 -50.12 16.71 2.82
CA ILE A 536 -50.54 16.57 1.43
C ILE A 536 -52.07 16.55 1.30
N LEU A 537 -52.83 16.08 2.30
CA LEU A 537 -54.29 16.13 2.24
C LEU A 537 -54.82 17.57 2.29
N ASP A 538 -54.23 18.42 3.13
CA ASP A 538 -54.62 19.83 3.23
C ASP A 538 -54.24 20.60 1.97
N VAL A 539 -53.01 20.40 1.46
CA VAL A 539 -52.55 20.98 0.18
C VAL A 539 -53.41 20.52 -1.02
N LEU A 540 -53.87 19.27 -1.03
CA LEU A 540 -54.80 18.78 -2.07
C LEU A 540 -56.21 19.36 -1.92
N ASN A 541 -56.65 19.73 -0.71
CA ASN A 541 -57.91 20.41 -0.48
C ASN A 541 -57.84 21.90 -0.89
N GLU A 542 -56.76 22.63 -0.57
CA GLU A 542 -56.56 24.00 -1.05
C GLU A 542 -56.54 24.09 -2.58
N VAL A 543 -55.83 23.16 -3.25
CA VAL A 543 -55.81 23.06 -4.72
C VAL A 543 -57.19 22.71 -5.30
N ARG A 544 -58.01 21.95 -4.56
CA ARG A 544 -59.37 21.58 -4.97
C ARG A 544 -60.35 22.76 -4.92
N GLU A 545 -60.24 23.66 -3.95
CA GLU A 545 -61.10 24.85 -3.89
C GLU A 545 -60.63 25.95 -4.86
N GLY A 546 -59.32 26.12 -5.05
CA GLY A 546 -58.77 27.10 -6.00
C GLY A 546 -59.10 26.84 -7.47
N THR A 547 -59.49 25.61 -7.85
CA THR A 547 -59.55 25.15 -9.25
C THR A 547 -60.99 24.86 -9.75
N VAL A 548 -62.00 25.58 -9.23
CA VAL A 548 -63.41 25.45 -9.68
C VAL A 548 -63.83 26.58 -10.66
N SER A 549 -63.00 27.60 -10.88
CA SER A 549 -63.39 28.82 -11.61
C SER A 549 -63.26 28.78 -13.14
N LYS A 550 -62.62 27.76 -13.75
CA LYS A 550 -62.44 27.68 -15.22
C LYS A 550 -62.50 26.24 -15.76
N LEU A 551 -63.08 26.13 -16.97
CA LEU A 551 -63.19 24.93 -17.82
C LEU A 551 -64.02 23.77 -17.24
N GLY A 552 -65.33 23.83 -17.48
CA GLY A 552 -66.23 22.68 -17.32
C GLY A 552 -66.30 21.78 -18.56
N LYS A 553 -67.08 20.68 -18.44
CA LYS A 553 -67.38 19.66 -19.47
C LYS A 553 -66.20 18.82 -19.97
N LEU A 554 -65.90 17.74 -19.23
CA LEU A 554 -65.48 16.44 -19.77
C LEU A 554 -65.92 15.37 -18.76
N THR A 555 -66.51 14.26 -19.24
CA THR A 555 -67.09 13.20 -18.39
C THR A 555 -66.11 12.04 -18.14
N VAL A 556 -66.32 11.35 -17.01
CA VAL A 556 -65.39 10.37 -16.42
C VAL A 556 -65.04 9.19 -17.37
N ASP A 557 -65.98 8.79 -18.24
CA ASP A 557 -65.84 7.61 -19.10
C ASP A 557 -64.68 7.67 -20.11
N GLN A 558 -64.14 8.86 -20.43
CA GLN A 558 -63.00 8.97 -21.34
C GLN A 558 -61.65 8.64 -20.66
N ILE A 559 -61.54 8.72 -19.33
CA ILE A 559 -60.27 8.52 -18.61
C ILE A 559 -59.95 7.03 -18.40
N ILE A 560 -60.97 6.18 -18.24
CA ILE A 560 -60.80 4.75 -17.92
C ILE A 560 -60.15 3.96 -19.08
N LYS A 561 -60.24 4.45 -20.33
CA LYS A 561 -59.89 3.68 -21.53
C LYS A 561 -58.40 3.64 -21.91
N VAL A 562 -57.52 4.35 -21.18
CA VAL A 562 -56.07 4.44 -21.50
C VAL A 562 -55.19 3.60 -20.55
N ALA A 563 -55.72 3.14 -19.41
CA ALA A 563 -54.92 2.55 -18.32
C ALA A 563 -54.55 1.04 -18.49
N ARG A 564 -54.47 0.50 -19.72
CA ARG A 564 -54.21 -0.94 -19.97
C ARG A 564 -53.31 -1.29 -21.17
N THR A 565 -52.11 -0.73 -21.24
CA THR A 565 -51.00 -1.38 -21.99
C THR A 565 -49.62 -1.13 -21.36
N LYS A 566 -48.68 -2.03 -21.66
CA LYS A 566 -47.25 -1.98 -21.29
C LYS A 566 -46.53 -0.85 -22.07
N THR A 567 -45.28 -0.41 -21.83
CA THR A 567 -44.12 -1.04 -21.17
C THR A 567 -43.01 -0.01 -20.85
N ARG A 568 -42.19 -0.27 -19.82
CA ARG A 568 -40.72 0.04 -19.69
C ARG A 568 -40.18 1.49 -19.87
N VAL A 569 -38.91 1.62 -19.46
CA VAL A 569 -37.97 2.76 -19.62
C VAL A 569 -38.27 4.04 -18.82
N LYS A 570 -37.36 4.36 -17.89
CA LYS A 570 -36.80 5.71 -17.74
C LYS A 570 -35.49 5.71 -16.95
N GLY A 571 -34.41 6.05 -17.64
CA GLY A 571 -33.34 6.85 -17.04
C GLY A 571 -33.55 8.32 -17.39
N GLY A 572 -32.63 9.20 -16.97
CA GLY A 572 -32.58 10.60 -17.44
C GLY A 572 -33.39 11.60 -16.61
N ALA A 573 -32.66 12.55 -16.00
CA ALA A 573 -33.16 13.61 -15.14
C ALA A 573 -33.91 14.74 -15.88
N ILE A 574 -34.57 15.64 -15.12
CA ILE A 574 -34.63 17.10 -15.36
C ILE A 574 -34.96 17.84 -14.04
N ARG A 575 -34.84 19.17 -14.00
CA ARG A 575 -34.69 20.02 -12.78
C ARG A 575 -35.86 20.99 -12.52
N SER A 576 -36.09 21.31 -11.24
CA SER A 576 -36.59 22.59 -10.66
C SER A 576 -36.21 22.61 -9.16
N ALA A 577 -35.82 23.71 -8.47
CA ALA A 577 -36.43 25.04 -8.24
C ALA A 577 -37.73 24.95 -7.39
N ALA A 578 -38.02 25.77 -6.35
CA ALA A 578 -37.42 27.00 -5.76
C ALA A 578 -37.50 26.91 -4.19
N CYS A 579 -36.79 27.60 -3.28
CA CYS A 579 -36.35 29.00 -3.05
C CYS A 579 -37.29 29.85 -2.14
N ILE A 580 -36.68 30.61 -1.20
CA ILE A 580 -37.20 31.78 -0.42
C ILE A 580 -37.90 31.53 0.96
N ASN A 581 -37.35 32.21 1.99
CA ASN A 581 -37.85 32.80 3.27
C ASN A 581 -39.14 32.26 3.95
N GLY A 582 -39.31 32.20 5.29
CA GLY A 582 -38.97 33.16 6.37
C GLY A 582 -40.25 33.95 6.76
N SER A 583 -40.65 34.17 8.03
CA SER A 583 -39.85 34.29 9.27
C SER A 583 -40.68 34.28 10.59
N VAL A 584 -40.04 33.88 11.71
CA VAL A 584 -40.13 34.50 13.08
C VAL A 584 -41.30 34.15 14.06
N LEU A 585 -40.93 34.17 15.36
CA LEU A 585 -41.69 34.21 16.64
C LEU A 585 -42.20 32.92 17.34
N ASN A 586 -41.44 32.55 18.39
CA ASN A 586 -41.77 32.04 19.73
C ASN A 586 -43.23 31.69 20.11
N ASN A 587 -43.40 30.53 20.79
CA ASN A 587 -43.51 30.48 22.26
C ASN A 587 -43.42 29.04 22.83
N SER A 588 -43.22 28.92 24.15
CA SER A 588 -43.26 27.67 24.93
C SER A 588 -44.14 27.86 26.18
N PRO A 589 -44.75 26.78 26.71
CA PRO A 589 -44.22 26.08 27.90
C PRO A 589 -44.17 24.55 27.70
N SER A 590 -43.22 23.74 28.20
CA SER A 590 -42.96 23.31 29.61
C SER A 590 -44.21 22.70 30.30
N ILE A 591 -44.17 21.50 30.91
CA ILE A 591 -43.45 21.13 32.15
C ILE A 591 -43.41 19.57 32.37
N HIS A 592 -42.31 19.06 32.97
CA HIS A 592 -42.04 17.80 33.74
C HIS A 592 -42.63 16.39 33.38
N LEU A 593 -42.21 15.26 34.00
CA LEU A 593 -40.88 14.61 34.22
C LEU A 593 -41.06 13.28 35.03
N SER A 594 -40.62 12.10 34.55
CA SER A 594 -40.60 10.85 35.40
C SER A 594 -39.75 9.64 34.93
N HIS A 595 -38.42 9.76 34.99
CA HIS A 595 -37.47 8.68 35.35
C HIS A 595 -37.38 7.39 34.45
N PRO A 596 -36.52 6.35 34.71
CA PRO A 596 -35.50 6.02 33.70
C PRO A 596 -35.46 4.57 33.16
N LYS A 597 -35.07 4.41 31.90
CA LYS A 597 -34.22 3.31 31.36
C LYS A 597 -33.89 3.52 29.87
N VAL A 598 -32.96 2.71 29.36
CA VAL A 598 -32.49 2.62 27.96
C VAL A 598 -31.52 3.75 27.52
N PHE A 599 -30.69 3.44 26.52
CA PHE A 599 -29.43 4.10 26.18
C PHE A 599 -29.38 4.45 24.69
N LEU A 600 -28.62 5.49 24.33
CA LEU A 600 -28.02 5.74 23.01
C LEU A 600 -28.94 5.99 21.79
N LEU A 601 -29.05 7.25 21.37
CA LEU A 601 -29.06 7.63 19.94
C LEU A 601 -28.75 9.14 19.76
N ILE A 602 -27.46 9.50 19.80
CA ILE A 602 -27.02 10.86 19.42
C ILE A 602 -26.64 10.83 17.94
N GLN A 603 -27.48 11.41 17.08
CA GLN A 603 -27.07 11.77 15.73
C GLN A 603 -26.21 13.03 15.78
N MET A 604 -24.95 12.94 15.34
CA MET A 604 -24.21 14.11 14.87
C MET A 604 -24.56 14.37 13.40
N PRO A 605 -24.77 15.62 12.98
CA PRO A 605 -25.10 15.94 11.59
C PRO A 605 -23.89 15.73 10.67
N LEU A 606 -24.02 14.81 9.71
CA LEU A 606 -23.06 14.66 8.61
C LEU A 606 -23.15 15.89 7.68
N LEU A 607 -22.29 16.89 7.91
CA LEU A 607 -22.11 18.03 7.01
C LEU A 607 -21.68 17.56 5.63
N SER A 608 -22.62 17.53 4.68
CA SER A 608 -22.36 16.96 3.36
C SER A 608 -21.44 17.86 2.52
N PHE A 609 -20.38 17.25 1.96
CA PHE A 609 -19.45 17.91 1.03
C PHE A 609 -20.12 18.50 -0.23
N LYS A 610 -21.39 18.18 -0.50
CA LYS A 610 -22.19 18.75 -1.59
C LYS A 610 -22.47 20.25 -1.41
N GLN A 611 -22.63 20.74 -0.18
CA GLN A 611 -22.96 22.15 0.07
C GLN A 611 -21.75 23.09 -0.14
N LEU A 612 -20.54 22.68 0.26
CA LEU A 612 -19.33 23.50 0.07
C LEU A 612 -19.00 23.72 -1.42
N ARG A 613 -19.21 22.70 -2.27
CA ARG A 613 -19.09 22.82 -3.75
C ARG A 613 -20.16 23.74 -4.37
N ALA A 614 -21.30 23.95 -3.72
CA ALA A 614 -22.33 24.88 -4.19
C ALA A 614 -22.03 26.34 -3.81
N TYR A 615 -21.39 26.56 -2.65
CA TYR A 615 -20.98 27.89 -2.17
C TYR A 615 -19.89 28.50 -3.07
N ILE A 616 -18.85 27.73 -3.38
CA ILE A 616 -17.67 28.20 -4.16
C ILE A 616 -18.02 28.48 -5.63
N ARG A 617 -19.05 27.83 -6.20
CA ARG A 617 -19.46 27.99 -7.61
C ARG A 617 -20.42 29.15 -7.91
N ARG A 618 -20.71 30.04 -6.96
CA ARG A 618 -21.66 31.17 -7.14
C ARG A 618 -21.04 32.58 -7.17
N ARG A 619 -19.71 32.71 -7.32
CA ARG A 619 -19.03 34.03 -7.33
C ARG A 619 -17.98 34.22 -8.46
N THR A 620 -18.35 33.87 -9.69
CA THR A 620 -17.65 34.28 -10.91
C THR A 620 -18.65 34.67 -12.01
N SER A 621 -18.31 35.71 -12.78
CA SER A 621 -19.05 36.25 -13.95
C SER A 621 -20.53 36.63 -13.76
N LYS A 622 -20.80 37.93 -13.49
CA LYS A 622 -21.29 38.87 -14.53
C LYS A 622 -21.35 40.32 -13.98
N GLY A 623 -20.70 41.25 -14.68
CA GLY A 623 -21.01 42.69 -14.62
C GLY A 623 -22.10 43.05 -15.65
N SER A 624 -22.41 44.32 -15.93
CA SER A 624 -21.85 45.58 -15.40
C SER A 624 -22.66 46.80 -15.89
N SER A 625 -22.53 47.95 -15.19
CA SER A 625 -23.17 49.26 -15.49
C SER A 625 -24.69 49.32 -15.25
N ALA A 626 -25.33 50.46 -14.96
CA ALA A 626 -24.89 51.87 -14.79
C ALA A 626 -25.73 52.54 -13.65
N ARG A 627 -25.68 53.85 -13.30
CA ARG A 627 -25.15 55.09 -13.91
C ARG A 627 -24.90 56.20 -12.84
N ARG A 628 -24.26 57.31 -13.23
CA ARG A 628 -23.85 58.53 -12.44
C ARG A 628 -25.03 59.23 -11.70
N LYS A 629 -24.86 60.00 -10.60
CA LYS A 629 -24.25 61.38 -10.45
C LYS A 629 -24.13 61.72 -8.93
N SER A 630 -23.02 62.19 -8.32
CA SER A 630 -22.33 63.53 -8.30
C SER A 630 -23.05 64.68 -7.55
N PRO A 631 -22.37 65.72 -6.98
CA PRO A 631 -21.13 65.80 -6.16
C PRO A 631 -21.25 66.81 -4.95
N ILE A 632 -20.13 67.23 -4.29
CA ILE A 632 -19.81 68.57 -3.66
C ILE A 632 -19.10 68.57 -2.26
N PHE A 633 -17.83 69.05 -2.26
CA PHE A 633 -17.00 69.83 -1.26
C PHE A 633 -16.82 69.50 0.25
N GLY A 634 -15.57 69.74 0.73
CA GLY A 634 -15.16 69.96 2.15
C GLY A 634 -13.93 69.15 2.65
N LYS A 635 -12.65 69.38 2.23
CA LYS A 635 -11.67 70.49 2.48
C LYS A 635 -10.83 70.34 3.79
N VAL A 636 -9.53 70.73 3.76
CA VAL A 636 -8.55 70.89 4.90
C VAL A 636 -7.94 69.56 5.46
N THR A 637 -6.75 69.04 5.02
CA THR A 637 -5.30 69.38 5.32
C THR A 637 -4.78 68.92 6.72
N LEU A 638 -3.51 68.52 6.99
CA LEU A 638 -2.24 68.41 6.20
C LEU A 638 -1.17 67.49 6.91
N ASN A 639 0.02 67.36 6.28
CA ASN A 639 1.31 66.76 6.75
C ASN A 639 1.41 65.22 6.73
N ARG A 640 2.38 64.56 6.05
CA ARG A 640 3.88 64.64 6.02
C ARG A 640 4.53 64.01 7.26
N ALA A 641 5.52 63.11 7.17
CA ALA A 641 6.11 62.31 6.07
C ALA A 641 6.78 61.05 6.73
N SER A 642 7.77 60.28 6.25
CA SER A 642 8.65 60.18 5.04
C SER A 642 9.41 58.82 5.15
N ASP A 643 10.12 58.22 4.18
CA ASP A 643 10.07 58.13 2.70
C ASP A 643 10.98 56.91 2.28
N VAL A 644 11.26 56.69 0.98
CA VAL A 644 12.14 55.59 0.45
C VAL A 644 13.47 56.18 -0.11
N PRO A 645 14.44 55.35 -0.60
CA PRO A 645 14.58 55.26 -2.07
C PRO A 645 15.08 53.91 -2.65
N SER A 646 14.71 53.66 -3.92
CA SER A 646 15.43 52.77 -4.88
C SER A 646 16.38 53.63 -5.76
N PRO A 647 16.98 53.15 -6.88
CA PRO A 647 16.25 53.19 -8.17
C PRO A 647 16.70 52.24 -9.34
N LEU A 648 15.95 52.34 -10.46
CA LEU A 648 16.25 51.99 -11.88
C LEU A 648 16.03 50.54 -12.42
N ALA A 649 15.58 50.29 -13.67
CA ALA A 649 14.72 51.05 -14.63
C ALA A 649 14.34 50.19 -15.89
N HIS A 650 13.23 50.53 -16.57
CA HIS A 650 12.75 50.13 -17.93
C HIS A 650 12.29 48.66 -18.19
N ASP A 651 11.19 48.29 -18.90
CA ASP A 651 10.28 48.84 -19.97
C ASP A 651 10.68 48.47 -21.42
N GLU A 652 9.83 47.95 -22.36
CA GLU A 652 8.43 47.42 -22.32
C GLU A 652 8.25 46.10 -23.17
N VAL A 653 7.42 45.80 -24.21
CA VAL A 653 6.39 46.51 -25.03
C VAL A 653 5.32 45.57 -25.72
N ILE A 654 4.23 46.19 -26.22
CA ILE A 654 2.98 45.87 -27.01
C ILE A 654 3.10 45.03 -28.33
N GLN A 655 2.07 44.60 -29.11
CA GLN A 655 0.71 43.96 -28.99
C GLN A 655 -0.05 43.93 -30.38
N GLU A 656 -1.40 44.11 -30.43
CA GLU A 656 -2.35 44.30 -31.58
C GLU A 656 -2.93 43.11 -32.43
N ILE A 657 -4.06 43.35 -33.16
CA ILE A 657 -5.18 42.37 -33.32
C ILE A 657 -6.09 42.43 -34.62
N VAL A 658 -6.30 41.27 -35.30
CA VAL A 658 -7.53 40.76 -36.02
C VAL A 658 -8.05 41.38 -37.37
N MET A 659 -8.92 40.61 -38.11
CA MET A 659 -9.70 40.87 -39.37
C MET A 659 -8.98 40.60 -40.73
N GLY A 660 -9.64 40.27 -41.87
CA GLY A 660 -11.03 39.81 -42.11
C GLY A 660 -11.56 39.88 -43.58
N ALA A 661 -11.77 38.71 -44.24
CA ALA A 661 -12.70 38.37 -45.35
C ALA A 661 -12.68 39.05 -46.78
N ILE A 662 -12.60 38.18 -47.83
CA ILE A 662 -13.13 38.29 -49.24
C ILE A 662 -12.57 39.43 -50.15
N GLY A 663 -12.19 39.23 -51.43
CA GLY A 663 -12.10 38.03 -52.30
C GLY A 663 -11.90 38.38 -53.79
N LEU A 664 -11.75 37.36 -54.67
CA LEU A 664 -11.48 37.40 -56.14
C LEU A 664 -10.07 37.86 -56.59
N GLY A 665 -9.43 37.26 -57.60
CA GLY A 665 -9.76 36.00 -58.30
C GLY A 665 -8.90 35.68 -59.56
N HIS A 666 -9.07 34.44 -60.05
CA HIS A 666 -8.68 33.89 -61.37
C HIS A 666 -7.19 33.60 -61.71
N GLY A 667 -6.97 32.34 -62.10
CA GLY A 667 -5.81 31.79 -62.80
C GLY A 667 -6.10 30.31 -63.10
N ARG A 668 -5.98 29.86 -64.35
CA ARG A 668 -6.42 28.53 -64.82
C ARG A 668 -5.47 28.02 -65.90
N GLU A 669 -5.08 26.75 -65.82
CA GLU A 669 -4.91 25.88 -67.01
C GLU A 669 -4.96 24.41 -66.58
N ASN A 670 -5.27 23.50 -67.52
CA ASN A 670 -5.62 22.10 -67.26
C ASN A 670 -4.74 21.13 -68.08
N VAL A 671 -4.53 19.91 -67.57
CA VAL A 671 -4.38 18.70 -68.41
C VAL A 671 -5.22 17.57 -67.81
N HIS A 672 -5.80 16.72 -68.66
CA HIS A 672 -6.77 15.66 -68.31
C HIS A 672 -6.16 14.26 -68.26
N ILE A 673 -6.70 13.41 -67.36
CA ILE A 673 -7.12 12.01 -67.64
C ILE A 673 -8.36 11.77 -66.75
N ALA A 674 -9.49 11.12 -67.09
CA ALA A 674 -10.24 10.76 -68.30
C ALA A 674 -11.00 9.45 -67.96
N THR A 675 -12.33 9.42 -68.16
CA THR A 675 -13.25 8.28 -67.95
C THR A 675 -14.48 8.49 -68.86
N PRO A 676 -15.38 7.52 -69.09
CA PRO A 676 -15.34 6.06 -68.84
C PRO A 676 -15.66 5.21 -70.11
N SER A 677 -15.70 3.87 -70.00
CA SER A 677 -16.75 3.02 -70.62
C SER A 677 -16.74 1.57 -70.10
N PRO A 678 -17.87 0.82 -70.16
CA PRO A 678 -18.02 -0.48 -69.48
C PRO A 678 -18.04 -1.70 -70.43
N ASN A 679 -17.84 -2.91 -69.89
CA ASN A 679 -18.71 -4.09 -70.15
C ASN A 679 -18.32 -5.35 -69.36
N VAL A 680 -19.24 -6.34 -69.39
CA VAL A 680 -19.15 -7.73 -68.90
C VAL A 680 -19.24 -7.95 -67.38
N GLN A 681 -20.18 -8.81 -67.00
CA GLN A 681 -20.40 -9.33 -65.65
C GLN A 681 -19.73 -10.70 -65.47
N SER A 682 -19.31 -11.05 -64.26
CA SER A 682 -19.32 -12.44 -63.78
C SER A 682 -19.34 -12.48 -62.24
N ASP A 683 -19.84 -13.59 -61.71
CA ASP A 683 -20.37 -13.73 -60.35
C ASP A 683 -19.33 -13.68 -59.22
N ILE A 684 -19.62 -12.87 -58.18
CA ILE A 684 -19.55 -13.33 -56.78
C ILE A 684 -20.82 -12.83 -56.07
N SER A 685 -21.55 -13.74 -55.43
CA SER A 685 -22.81 -13.44 -54.75
C SER A 685 -22.60 -12.76 -53.38
N ALA A 686 -23.30 -11.65 -53.15
CA ALA A 686 -23.25 -10.95 -51.88
C ALA A 686 -24.09 -11.65 -50.80
N THR A 687 -23.44 -12.42 -49.91
CA THR A 687 -24.02 -12.73 -48.59
C THR A 687 -23.93 -11.49 -47.71
N THR A 688 -25.04 -10.80 -47.50
CA THR A 688 -25.12 -9.65 -46.60
C THR A 688 -24.78 -10.05 -45.15
N PRO A 689 -23.97 -9.26 -44.42
CA PRO A 689 -23.79 -9.47 -42.99
C PRO A 689 -25.14 -9.41 -42.27
N LYS A 690 -25.48 -10.44 -41.50
CA LYS A 690 -26.63 -10.38 -40.59
C LYS A 690 -26.39 -9.30 -39.53
N PRO A 691 -27.43 -8.60 -39.04
CA PRO A 691 -27.26 -7.60 -37.98
C PRO A 691 -26.53 -8.18 -36.77
N LEU A 692 -25.51 -7.48 -36.29
CA LEU A 692 -24.66 -7.92 -35.18
C LEU A 692 -25.46 -8.29 -33.93
N THR A 693 -26.56 -7.57 -33.68
CA THR A 693 -27.53 -7.86 -32.60
C THR A 693 -28.15 -9.24 -32.72
N ALA A 694 -28.57 -9.67 -33.92
CA ALA A 694 -29.18 -10.98 -34.13
C ALA A 694 -28.15 -12.12 -33.97
N PHE A 695 -26.88 -11.88 -34.31
CA PHE A 695 -25.80 -12.83 -34.01
C PHE A 695 -25.55 -12.92 -32.49
N VAL A 696 -25.43 -11.78 -31.80
CA VAL A 696 -25.23 -11.73 -30.35
C VAL A 696 -26.40 -12.37 -29.59
N GLU A 697 -27.65 -12.12 -29.95
CA GLU A 697 -28.82 -12.75 -29.32
C GLU A 697 -28.88 -14.27 -29.57
N HIS A 698 -28.56 -14.73 -30.79
CA HIS A 698 -28.50 -16.15 -31.11
C HIS A 698 -27.35 -16.86 -30.35
N PHE A 699 -26.17 -16.25 -30.31
CA PHE A 699 -25.00 -16.77 -29.59
C PHE A 699 -25.22 -16.76 -28.07
N GLN A 700 -25.94 -15.76 -27.53
CA GLN A 700 -26.39 -15.76 -26.13
C GLN A 700 -27.39 -16.89 -25.82
N SER A 701 -28.18 -17.34 -26.79
CA SER A 701 -29.05 -18.51 -26.63
C SER A 701 -28.27 -19.85 -26.63
N GLU A 702 -27.24 -20.00 -27.47
CA GLU A 702 -26.32 -21.14 -27.39
C GLU A 702 -25.50 -21.15 -26.09
N LEU A 703 -25.03 -19.97 -25.64
CA LEU A 703 -24.29 -19.81 -24.39
C LEU A 703 -25.08 -20.28 -23.16
N GLN A 704 -26.41 -20.21 -23.18
CA GLN A 704 -27.26 -20.78 -22.13
C GLN A 704 -27.40 -22.30 -22.28
N ASN A 705 -27.60 -22.80 -23.50
CA ASN A 705 -27.82 -24.23 -23.76
C ASN A 705 -26.57 -25.12 -23.56
N ARG A 706 -25.35 -24.55 -23.49
CA ARG A 706 -24.11 -25.29 -23.15
C ARG A 706 -23.71 -25.17 -21.67
N THR A 707 -24.64 -24.83 -20.78
CA THR A 707 -24.38 -24.75 -19.33
C THR A 707 -24.35 -26.14 -18.69
N VAL A 708 -23.19 -26.80 -18.70
CA VAL A 708 -22.97 -28.08 -18.01
C VAL A 708 -23.13 -27.90 -16.49
N THR A 709 -23.94 -28.76 -15.85
CA THR A 709 -24.12 -28.78 -14.40
C THR A 709 -22.88 -29.36 -13.70
N PRO A 710 -22.20 -28.60 -12.81
CA PRO A 710 -20.98 -29.08 -12.18
C PRO A 710 -21.28 -30.18 -11.16
N LYS A 711 -20.68 -31.37 -11.34
CA LYS A 711 -20.62 -32.39 -10.29
C LYS A 711 -19.76 -31.88 -9.12
N SER A 712 -20.27 -31.99 -7.91
CA SER A 712 -19.56 -31.56 -6.70
C SER A 712 -18.38 -32.49 -6.38
N LEU A 713 -17.15 -31.97 -6.48
CA LEU A 713 -15.95 -32.61 -5.94
C LEU A 713 -15.86 -32.34 -4.43
N GLU A 714 -15.51 -33.36 -3.64
CA GLU A 714 -15.36 -33.24 -2.19
C GLU A 714 -14.02 -32.57 -1.79
N PRO A 715 -13.99 -31.79 -0.69
CA PRO A 715 -12.82 -31.03 -0.29
C PRO A 715 -11.73 -31.91 0.35
N LYS A 716 -10.58 -32.04 -0.33
CA LYS A 716 -9.32 -32.56 0.23
C LYS A 716 -8.22 -31.49 0.20
N SER A 717 -7.26 -31.60 1.11
CA SER A 717 -6.49 -30.44 1.60
C SER A 717 -5.27 -30.04 0.76
N ARG A 718 -4.95 -28.73 0.79
CA ARG A 718 -3.71 -28.08 0.31
C ARG A 718 -3.42 -28.17 -1.21
N PHE A 719 -2.77 -27.12 -1.72
CA PHE A 719 -2.33 -26.92 -3.12
C PHE A 719 -1.19 -27.88 -3.57
N ARG A 720 -1.39 -29.20 -3.49
CA ARG A 720 -0.41 -30.22 -3.91
C ARG A 720 -0.99 -31.39 -4.70
N HIS A 721 -2.28 -31.37 -5.01
CA HIS A 721 -2.96 -32.49 -5.66
C HIS A 721 -3.31 -32.18 -7.12
N ASP A 722 -3.29 -33.22 -7.94
CA ASP A 722 -3.77 -33.21 -9.32
C ASP A 722 -5.30 -33.02 -9.31
N ILE A 723 -5.85 -32.34 -10.32
CA ILE A 723 -7.30 -32.11 -10.43
C ILE A 723 -7.87 -32.96 -11.56
N GLU A 724 -8.83 -33.82 -11.22
CA GLU A 724 -9.64 -34.55 -12.20
C GLU A 724 -10.96 -33.79 -12.45
N CYS A 725 -11.20 -33.39 -13.70
CA CYS A 725 -12.39 -32.66 -14.13
C CYS A 725 -12.71 -32.95 -15.59
N ASP A 726 -13.98 -33.19 -15.93
CA ASP A 726 -14.48 -33.44 -17.30
C ASP A 726 -13.69 -34.50 -18.12
N GLY A 727 -13.13 -35.52 -17.45
CA GLY A 727 -12.31 -36.57 -18.08
C GLY A 727 -10.86 -36.14 -18.37
N HIS A 728 -10.42 -35.00 -17.85
CA HIS A 728 -9.04 -34.55 -17.82
C HIS A 728 -8.44 -34.71 -16.44
N ASN A 729 -7.16 -35.06 -16.37
CA ASN A 729 -6.38 -35.19 -15.14
C ASN A 729 -5.20 -34.21 -15.20
N TYR A 730 -5.34 -33.07 -14.53
CA TYR A 730 -4.39 -31.96 -14.57
C TYR A 730 -3.38 -32.07 -13.44
N ARG A 731 -2.16 -32.53 -13.76
CA ARG A 731 -1.06 -32.67 -12.79
C ARG A 731 -0.28 -31.38 -12.62
N PHE A 732 -0.26 -30.80 -11.42
CA PHE A 732 0.26 -29.44 -11.21
C PHE A 732 1.77 -29.37 -10.95
N SER A 733 2.48 -28.64 -11.81
CA SER A 733 3.92 -28.35 -11.72
C SER A 733 4.17 -26.92 -11.22
N ARG A 734 5.25 -26.28 -11.67
CA ARG A 734 5.73 -24.96 -11.23
C ARG A 734 4.73 -23.82 -11.49
N VAL A 735 4.86 -22.73 -10.73
CA VAL A 735 4.19 -21.45 -11.03
C VAL A 735 4.88 -20.84 -12.24
N LEU A 736 4.09 -20.36 -13.22
CA LEU A 736 4.57 -19.61 -14.37
C LEU A 736 4.49 -18.10 -14.12
N GLY A 737 3.40 -17.61 -13.52
CA GLY A 737 3.19 -16.19 -13.23
C GLY A 737 2.18 -15.92 -12.12
N ARG A 738 2.13 -14.68 -11.63
CA ARG A 738 1.19 -14.21 -10.59
C ARG A 738 0.62 -12.84 -10.97
N GLY A 739 -0.66 -12.79 -11.34
CA GLY A 739 -1.37 -11.56 -11.69
C GLY A 739 -2.16 -10.97 -10.50
N ALA A 740 -2.92 -9.90 -10.74
CA ALA A 740 -3.74 -9.26 -9.72
C ALA A 740 -4.90 -10.16 -9.21
N HIS A 741 -5.47 -10.98 -10.11
CA HIS A 741 -6.66 -11.79 -9.86
C HIS A 741 -6.35 -13.26 -9.51
N GLY A 742 -5.16 -13.77 -9.85
CA GLY A 742 -4.85 -15.19 -9.72
C GLY A 742 -3.40 -15.58 -9.97
N VAL A 743 -3.13 -16.89 -9.92
CA VAL A 743 -1.82 -17.51 -10.19
C VAL A 743 -1.90 -18.39 -11.44
N VAL A 744 -0.95 -18.23 -12.36
CA VAL A 744 -0.80 -19.12 -13.53
C VAL A 744 0.19 -20.22 -13.15
N ARG A 745 -0.23 -21.48 -13.26
CA ARG A 745 0.63 -22.66 -13.06
C ARG A 745 0.80 -23.44 -14.34
N LEU A 746 1.96 -24.04 -14.51
CA LEU A 746 2.15 -25.15 -15.43
C LEU A 746 1.43 -26.37 -14.85
N ALA A 747 0.66 -27.05 -15.68
CA ALA A 747 0.14 -28.38 -15.39
C ALA A 747 0.32 -29.30 -16.62
N TYR A 748 0.12 -30.59 -16.42
CA TYR A 748 0.12 -31.59 -17.49
C TYR A 748 -1.26 -32.22 -17.59
N ASP A 749 -1.87 -32.15 -18.77
CA ASP A 749 -3.20 -32.66 -19.10
C ASP A 749 -3.08 -34.15 -19.48
N GLY A 750 -3.12 -35.02 -18.48
CA GLY A 750 -2.81 -36.44 -18.60
C GLY A 750 -3.82 -37.29 -19.39
N SER A 751 -4.93 -36.73 -19.86
CA SER A 751 -5.83 -37.41 -20.82
C SER A 751 -5.64 -36.96 -22.27
N LYS A 752 -4.78 -35.97 -22.50
CA LYS A 752 -4.37 -35.44 -23.82
C LYS A 752 -2.85 -35.36 -24.00
N ASP A 753 -2.09 -35.96 -23.09
CA ASP A 753 -0.63 -36.10 -23.09
C ASP A 753 0.16 -34.80 -23.36
N ARG A 754 -0.34 -33.66 -22.84
CA ARG A 754 0.15 -32.32 -23.22
C ARG A 754 0.37 -31.37 -22.03
N PRO A 755 1.37 -30.46 -22.09
CA PRO A 755 1.50 -29.38 -21.12
C PRO A 755 0.45 -28.30 -21.35
N VAL A 756 -0.10 -27.75 -20.25
CA VAL A 756 -1.10 -26.67 -20.25
C VAL A 756 -0.74 -25.58 -19.22
N ALA A 757 -1.16 -24.35 -19.47
CA ALA A 757 -1.14 -23.27 -18.49
C ALA A 757 -2.53 -23.12 -17.86
N ILE A 758 -2.61 -23.16 -16.52
CA ILE A 758 -3.87 -23.02 -15.79
C ILE A 758 -3.82 -21.77 -14.92
N LYS A 759 -4.68 -20.79 -15.22
CA LYS A 759 -4.86 -19.58 -14.41
C LYS A 759 -5.92 -19.86 -13.35
N ILE A 760 -5.50 -19.82 -12.08
CA ILE A 760 -6.30 -20.14 -10.89
C ILE A 760 -6.68 -18.83 -10.20
N ILE A 761 -7.98 -18.54 -10.13
CA ILE A 761 -8.56 -17.28 -9.62
C ILE A 761 -9.40 -17.57 -8.37
N ASP A 762 -9.18 -16.82 -7.28
CA ASP A 762 -9.74 -17.13 -5.95
C ASP A 762 -11.20 -16.66 -5.78
N ARG A 763 -12.12 -17.62 -5.55
CA ARG A 763 -13.55 -17.40 -5.31
C ARG A 763 -13.86 -16.97 -3.88
N THR A 764 -12.99 -17.21 -2.89
CA THR A 764 -13.27 -16.86 -1.49
C THR A 764 -13.26 -15.36 -1.24
N ARG A 765 -12.68 -14.57 -2.16
CA ARG A 765 -12.88 -13.12 -2.23
C ARG A 765 -14.35 -12.70 -2.42
N LEU A 766 -15.24 -13.63 -2.79
CA LEU A 766 -16.69 -13.46 -2.96
C LEU A 766 -17.52 -14.07 -1.80
N LEU A 767 -16.89 -14.62 -0.75
CA LEU A 767 -17.58 -15.34 0.33
C LEU A 767 -17.13 -14.85 1.71
N ILE A 768 -17.97 -14.02 2.34
CA ILE A 768 -17.83 -13.65 3.75
C ILE A 768 -18.63 -14.65 4.60
N ASP A 769 -17.97 -15.22 5.63
CA ASP A 769 -18.56 -16.15 6.62
C ASP A 769 -19.35 -17.34 6.01
N GLY A 770 -19.08 -17.73 4.75
CA GLY A 770 -19.59 -18.95 4.10
C GLY A 770 -21.01 -18.86 3.50
N VAL A 771 -21.54 -17.65 3.32
CA VAL A 771 -22.88 -17.40 2.75
C VAL A 771 -22.76 -16.57 1.47
N PRO A 772 -23.56 -16.81 0.41
CA PRO A 772 -23.63 -15.89 -0.72
C PRO A 772 -24.08 -14.49 -0.27
N VAL A 773 -23.24 -13.48 -0.49
CA VAL A 773 -23.53 -12.11 -0.06
C VAL A 773 -24.58 -11.48 -0.98
N ALA A 774 -25.45 -10.64 -0.41
CA ALA A 774 -26.59 -10.07 -1.10
C ALA A 774 -26.31 -8.67 -1.66
N LYS A 775 -25.69 -8.62 -2.85
CA LYS A 775 -25.64 -7.48 -3.79
C LYS A 775 -25.49 -6.09 -3.15
N ASP A 776 -24.27 -5.73 -2.78
CA ASP A 776 -23.84 -4.33 -2.72
C ASP A 776 -23.17 -3.92 -4.05
N GLU A 777 -23.34 -2.68 -4.51
CA GLU A 777 -22.86 -2.16 -5.83
C GLU A 777 -21.32 -2.25 -6.04
N LYS A 778 -20.55 -2.65 -5.02
CA LYS A 778 -19.10 -2.88 -5.11
C LYS A 778 -18.71 -4.35 -5.30
N GLU A 779 -19.62 -5.29 -5.06
CA GLU A 779 -19.37 -6.72 -5.29
C GLU A 779 -19.52 -7.08 -6.78
N ASP A 780 -20.48 -6.44 -7.46
CA ASP A 780 -20.69 -6.58 -8.90
C ASP A 780 -19.42 -6.26 -9.70
N GLY A 781 -18.55 -5.36 -9.22
CA GLY A 781 -17.26 -5.05 -9.84
C GLY A 781 -16.35 -6.27 -9.99
N TYR A 782 -15.94 -6.91 -8.88
CA TYR A 782 -14.97 -8.03 -8.95
C TYR A 782 -15.55 -9.28 -9.63
N ILE A 783 -16.87 -9.51 -9.55
CA ILE A 783 -17.52 -10.57 -10.33
C ILE A 783 -17.57 -10.20 -11.81
N SER A 784 -17.87 -8.95 -12.15
CA SER A 784 -17.86 -8.46 -13.53
C SER A 784 -16.48 -8.51 -14.13
N ASP A 785 -15.41 -8.22 -13.39
CA ASP A 785 -14.02 -8.27 -13.87
C ASP A 785 -13.58 -9.71 -14.18
N ILE A 786 -13.93 -10.68 -13.31
CA ILE A 786 -13.69 -12.11 -13.60
C ILE A 786 -14.54 -12.60 -14.79
N CYS A 787 -15.78 -12.09 -14.94
CA CYS A 787 -16.62 -12.44 -16.08
C CYS A 787 -16.12 -11.79 -17.39
N ARG A 788 -15.64 -10.54 -17.36
CA ARG A 788 -14.96 -9.85 -18.48
C ARG A 788 -13.75 -10.64 -18.93
N GLU A 789 -12.85 -11.00 -18.02
CA GLU A 789 -11.65 -11.79 -18.34
C GLU A 789 -12.01 -13.15 -18.98
N ARG A 790 -12.99 -13.86 -18.40
CA ARG A 790 -13.53 -15.12 -18.96
C ARG A 790 -14.15 -14.94 -20.35
N ASP A 791 -14.96 -13.90 -20.53
CA ASP A 791 -15.73 -13.72 -21.76
C ASP A 791 -14.88 -13.12 -22.89
N ALA A 792 -13.89 -12.29 -22.56
CA ALA A 792 -12.82 -11.88 -23.47
C ALA A 792 -11.96 -13.08 -23.90
N LEU A 793 -11.55 -13.97 -22.99
CA LEU A 793 -10.88 -15.23 -23.35
C LEU A 793 -11.74 -16.16 -24.21
N ARG A 794 -13.06 -16.20 -23.97
CA ARG A 794 -14.00 -16.96 -24.81
C ARG A 794 -14.13 -16.37 -26.22
N LEU A 795 -14.20 -15.04 -26.34
CA LEU A 795 -14.20 -14.37 -27.65
C LEU A 795 -12.87 -14.56 -28.38
N ALA A 796 -11.74 -14.35 -27.71
CA ALA A 796 -10.40 -14.62 -28.23
C ALA A 796 -10.30 -16.05 -28.78
N SER A 797 -10.74 -17.04 -28.00
CA SER A 797 -10.80 -18.45 -28.41
C SER A 797 -11.84 -18.75 -29.50
N ALA A 798 -12.85 -17.90 -29.71
CA ALA A 798 -13.87 -18.05 -30.75
C ALA A 798 -13.45 -17.39 -32.09
N THR A 799 -12.45 -16.50 -32.09
CA THR A 799 -11.90 -15.92 -33.33
C THR A 799 -11.30 -16.97 -34.27
N GLY A 800 -10.79 -18.08 -33.72
CA GLY A 800 -9.97 -19.05 -34.44
C GLY A 800 -8.55 -18.56 -34.79
N SER A 801 -8.15 -17.36 -34.36
CA SER A 801 -6.82 -16.80 -34.63
C SER A 801 -5.74 -17.55 -33.85
N PRO A 802 -4.63 -17.98 -34.48
CA PRO A 802 -3.55 -18.69 -33.78
C PRO A 802 -2.75 -17.78 -32.83
N PHE A 803 -2.85 -16.46 -33.01
CA PHE A 803 -2.18 -15.43 -32.21
C PHE A 803 -2.96 -15.04 -30.94
N LEU A 804 -4.04 -15.76 -30.64
CA LEU A 804 -4.90 -15.57 -29.47
C LEU A 804 -5.07 -16.90 -28.70
N PRO A 805 -5.16 -16.89 -27.36
CA PRO A 805 -5.17 -18.11 -26.57
C PRO A 805 -6.51 -18.84 -26.66
N THR A 806 -6.44 -20.12 -27.03
CA THR A 806 -7.59 -21.03 -26.96
C THR A 806 -7.93 -21.33 -25.50
N LEU A 807 -9.20 -21.15 -25.10
CA LEU A 807 -9.68 -21.57 -23.79
C LEU A 807 -10.05 -23.06 -23.85
N LEU A 808 -9.07 -23.91 -23.51
CA LEU A 808 -9.17 -25.37 -23.62
C LEU A 808 -10.22 -25.98 -22.66
N SER A 809 -10.38 -25.38 -21.48
CA SER A 809 -11.41 -25.73 -20.50
C SER A 809 -11.62 -24.59 -19.50
N PHE A 810 -12.81 -24.50 -18.91
CA PHE A 810 -13.12 -23.62 -17.79
C PHE A 810 -13.99 -24.34 -16.78
N PHE A 811 -13.49 -24.49 -15.55
CA PHE A 811 -14.19 -25.14 -14.45
C PHE A 811 -14.01 -24.40 -13.13
N GLN A 812 -14.69 -24.86 -12.08
CA GLN A 812 -14.64 -24.27 -10.74
C GLN A 812 -14.79 -25.35 -9.67
N ASP A 813 -14.13 -25.17 -8.54
CA ASP A 813 -14.44 -25.87 -7.29
C ASP A 813 -15.06 -24.88 -6.28
N LEU A 814 -15.19 -25.27 -5.00
CA LEU A 814 -15.77 -24.42 -3.95
C LEU A 814 -14.93 -23.16 -3.64
N GLN A 815 -13.65 -23.12 -4.05
CA GLN A 815 -12.65 -22.14 -3.65
C GLN A 815 -12.03 -21.38 -4.85
N TYR A 816 -12.02 -21.96 -6.05
CA TYR A 816 -11.28 -21.46 -7.21
C TYR A 816 -12.06 -21.57 -8.54
N PHE A 817 -11.83 -20.60 -9.43
CA PHE A 817 -12.06 -20.71 -10.87
C PHE A 817 -10.76 -21.13 -11.57
N TYR A 818 -10.86 -21.95 -12.61
CA TYR A 818 -9.74 -22.46 -13.38
C TYR A 818 -9.96 -22.17 -14.86
N LEU A 819 -9.04 -21.42 -15.48
CA LEU A 819 -8.98 -21.19 -16.94
C LEU A 819 -7.80 -21.98 -17.50
N VAL A 820 -8.07 -23.00 -18.31
CA VAL A 820 -7.05 -23.87 -18.93
C VAL A 820 -6.74 -23.39 -20.34
N MET A 821 -5.47 -23.16 -20.64
CA MET A 821 -4.94 -22.64 -21.90
C MET A 821 -3.73 -23.49 -22.35
N PRO A 822 -3.28 -23.40 -23.62
CA PRO A 822 -2.00 -23.98 -24.04
C PRO A 822 -0.83 -23.48 -23.19
N ARG A 823 0.26 -24.24 -23.14
CA ARG A 823 1.53 -23.74 -22.59
C ARG A 823 2.20 -22.80 -23.60
N TYR A 824 2.49 -21.59 -23.16
CA TYR A 824 3.43 -20.67 -23.81
C TYR A 824 4.78 -20.67 -23.07
N TYR A 825 5.83 -20.18 -23.72
CA TYR A 825 7.22 -20.38 -23.27
C TYR A 825 7.81 -19.11 -22.64
N ILE A 826 8.58 -18.32 -23.40
CA ILE A 826 9.14 -17.02 -22.94
C ILE A 826 8.23 -15.87 -23.36
N SER A 827 8.38 -14.70 -22.73
CA SER A 827 7.72 -13.47 -23.18
C SER A 827 8.57 -12.70 -24.19
N LEU A 828 7.95 -11.78 -24.94
CA LEU A 828 8.67 -10.81 -25.77
C LEU A 828 9.60 -9.92 -24.91
N SER A 829 9.22 -9.63 -23.65
CA SER A 829 10.10 -8.94 -22.69
C SER A 829 11.39 -9.73 -22.40
N ASP A 830 11.29 -11.06 -22.31
CA ASP A 830 12.46 -11.94 -22.16
C ASP A 830 13.32 -11.97 -23.43
N ARG A 831 12.72 -12.10 -24.61
CA ARG A 831 13.43 -12.09 -25.92
C ARG A 831 14.20 -10.78 -26.14
N LEU A 832 13.61 -9.64 -25.75
CA LEU A 832 14.29 -8.34 -25.80
C LEU A 832 15.41 -8.22 -24.76
N GLU A 833 15.29 -8.86 -23.60
CA GLU A 833 16.39 -8.95 -22.63
C GLU A 833 17.51 -9.90 -23.11
N GLU A 834 17.22 -10.99 -23.82
CA GLU A 834 18.22 -11.87 -24.46
C GLU A 834 19.01 -11.14 -25.57
N LEU A 835 18.32 -10.48 -26.50
CA LEU A 835 18.94 -9.69 -27.56
C LEU A 835 19.85 -8.62 -26.97
N ARG A 836 19.34 -7.85 -26.00
CA ARG A 836 20.11 -6.85 -25.26
C ARG A 836 21.34 -7.41 -24.55
N ASN A 837 21.22 -8.55 -23.88
CA ASN A 837 22.33 -9.18 -23.17
C ASN A 837 23.41 -9.68 -24.14
N SER A 838 23.02 -10.10 -25.35
CA SER A 838 23.90 -10.43 -26.48
C SER A 838 24.43 -9.19 -27.23
N ASN A 839 24.01 -7.99 -26.85
CA ASN A 839 24.25 -6.73 -27.56
C ASN A 839 23.83 -6.79 -29.05
N GLN A 840 22.69 -7.43 -29.31
CA GLN A 840 22.03 -7.53 -30.61
C GLN A 840 20.75 -6.69 -30.61
N VAL A 841 20.27 -6.33 -31.81
CA VAL A 841 18.92 -5.82 -32.04
C VAL A 841 18.06 -6.91 -32.67
N MET A 842 16.74 -6.75 -32.68
CA MET A 842 15.83 -7.65 -33.40
C MET A 842 16.07 -7.52 -34.91
N ASP A 843 16.14 -8.64 -35.63
CA ASP A 843 16.29 -8.61 -37.08
C ASP A 843 15.07 -8.00 -37.79
N MET A 844 15.26 -7.41 -38.96
CA MET A 844 14.18 -6.73 -39.69
C MET A 844 13.12 -7.68 -40.28
N ALA A 845 13.40 -8.97 -40.44
CA ALA A 845 12.38 -9.98 -40.70
C ALA A 845 11.68 -10.43 -39.41
N GLU A 846 12.41 -10.58 -38.30
CA GLU A 846 11.86 -10.95 -36.98
C GLU A 846 10.88 -9.88 -36.48
N LEU A 847 11.29 -8.61 -36.54
CA LEU A 847 10.46 -7.44 -36.22
C LEU A 847 9.20 -7.39 -37.09
N ARG A 848 9.32 -7.62 -38.40
CA ARG A 848 8.23 -7.50 -39.37
C ARG A 848 7.22 -8.64 -39.26
N LEU A 849 7.69 -9.87 -39.04
CA LEU A 849 6.83 -11.03 -38.78
C LEU A 849 6.05 -10.84 -37.48
N HIS A 850 6.73 -10.60 -36.35
CA HIS A 850 6.06 -10.48 -35.06
C HIS A 850 5.15 -9.24 -34.97
N ALA A 851 5.47 -8.14 -35.65
CA ALA A 851 4.55 -7.02 -35.81
C ALA A 851 3.26 -7.43 -36.56
N ALA A 852 3.36 -8.27 -37.60
CA ALA A 852 2.20 -8.77 -38.33
C ALA A 852 1.35 -9.74 -37.48
N GLU A 853 1.98 -10.58 -36.65
CA GLU A 853 1.30 -11.46 -35.69
C GLU A 853 0.51 -10.63 -34.64
N ILE A 854 1.09 -9.55 -34.11
CA ILE A 854 0.41 -8.63 -33.19
C ILE A 854 -0.77 -7.94 -33.89
N VAL A 855 -0.61 -7.47 -35.13
CA VAL A 855 -1.71 -6.87 -35.93
C VAL A 855 -2.86 -7.87 -36.09
N LEU A 856 -2.59 -9.13 -36.43
CA LEU A 856 -3.63 -10.16 -36.59
C LEU A 856 -4.28 -10.57 -35.26
N ALA A 857 -3.54 -10.56 -34.14
CA ALA A 857 -4.11 -10.77 -32.82
C ALA A 857 -5.10 -9.66 -32.44
N VAL A 858 -4.70 -8.39 -32.61
CA VAL A 858 -5.50 -7.23 -32.20
C VAL A 858 -6.70 -7.02 -33.15
N GLU A 859 -6.51 -7.16 -34.47
CA GLU A 859 -7.60 -7.11 -35.45
C GLU A 859 -8.67 -8.18 -35.15
N ALA A 860 -8.26 -9.41 -34.84
CA ALA A 860 -9.19 -10.50 -34.52
C ALA A 860 -10.01 -10.22 -33.25
N LEU A 861 -9.42 -9.59 -32.22
CA LEU A 861 -10.19 -9.13 -31.05
C LEU A 861 -11.16 -8.00 -31.41
N HIS A 862 -10.68 -7.00 -32.16
CA HIS A 862 -11.43 -5.80 -32.53
C HIS A 862 -12.65 -6.16 -33.40
N HIS A 863 -12.53 -7.15 -34.29
CA HIS A 863 -13.63 -7.69 -35.10
C HIS A 863 -14.80 -8.22 -34.24
N TYR A 864 -14.50 -8.83 -33.09
CA TYR A 864 -15.49 -9.36 -32.15
C TYR A 864 -15.93 -8.36 -31.07
N GLY A 865 -15.57 -7.07 -31.21
CA GLY A 865 -15.95 -6.01 -30.28
C GLY A 865 -15.26 -6.10 -28.92
N CYS A 866 -14.06 -6.69 -28.87
CA CYS A 866 -13.19 -6.76 -27.70
C CYS A 866 -11.89 -6.00 -27.97
N PHE A 867 -11.27 -5.44 -26.94
CA PHE A 867 -9.95 -4.79 -27.02
C PHE A 867 -9.20 -5.00 -25.70
N HIS A 868 -7.87 -5.08 -25.78
CA HIS A 868 -7.04 -5.73 -24.77
C HIS A 868 -6.75 -4.85 -23.54
N CYS A 869 -6.56 -3.54 -23.73
CA CYS A 869 -6.21 -2.53 -22.72
C CYS A 869 -4.82 -2.66 -22.04
N ASP A 870 -4.07 -3.74 -22.29
CA ASP A 870 -2.76 -3.95 -21.66
C ASP A 870 -1.79 -4.68 -22.62
N ILE A 871 -1.64 -4.17 -23.85
CA ILE A 871 -0.67 -4.69 -24.82
C ILE A 871 0.73 -4.21 -24.44
N LYS A 872 1.65 -5.16 -24.18
CA LYS A 872 3.04 -4.93 -23.76
C LYS A 872 3.88 -6.22 -23.93
N PRO A 873 5.22 -6.17 -23.90
CA PRO A 873 6.06 -7.33 -24.14
C PRO A 873 5.94 -8.46 -23.12
N GLU A 874 5.51 -8.20 -21.88
CA GLU A 874 5.24 -9.26 -20.89
C GLU A 874 3.96 -10.07 -21.21
N ASN A 875 3.02 -9.46 -21.93
CA ASN A 875 1.73 -10.04 -22.29
C ASN A 875 1.72 -10.62 -23.73
N LEU A 876 2.86 -10.60 -24.41
CA LEU A 876 3.10 -11.27 -25.69
C LEU A 876 4.03 -12.45 -25.43
N MET A 877 3.55 -13.68 -25.59
CA MET A 877 4.30 -14.89 -25.28
C MET A 877 4.51 -15.77 -26.50
N PHE A 878 5.69 -16.38 -26.59
CA PHE A 878 6.03 -17.28 -27.68
C PHE A 878 5.41 -18.68 -27.52
N THR A 879 4.90 -19.21 -28.62
CA THR A 879 4.58 -20.63 -28.80
C THR A 879 5.86 -21.46 -28.93
N GLU A 880 5.72 -22.79 -28.86
CA GLU A 880 6.81 -23.74 -29.17
C GLU A 880 7.35 -23.58 -30.59
N LYS A 881 6.49 -23.11 -31.51
CA LYS A 881 6.80 -22.82 -32.90
C LYS A 881 7.24 -21.37 -33.14
N GLY A 882 7.63 -20.62 -32.11
CA GLY A 882 8.20 -19.27 -32.29
C GLY A 882 7.24 -18.15 -32.70
N HIS A 883 5.95 -18.42 -32.89
CA HIS A 883 4.92 -17.39 -33.12
C HIS A 883 4.48 -16.74 -31.81
N LEU A 884 4.18 -15.44 -31.82
CA LEU A 884 3.63 -14.70 -30.68
C LEU A 884 2.14 -14.99 -30.45
N VAL A 885 1.72 -14.96 -29.17
CA VAL A 885 0.32 -14.97 -28.74
C VAL A 885 0.09 -13.88 -27.69
N LEU A 886 -0.98 -13.11 -27.87
CA LEU A 886 -1.40 -12.05 -26.93
C LEU A 886 -2.20 -12.66 -25.77
N VAL A 887 -1.72 -12.51 -24.53
CA VAL A 887 -2.26 -13.16 -23.32
C VAL A 887 -2.51 -12.17 -22.17
N ASP A 888 -3.22 -12.66 -21.14
CA ASP A 888 -3.66 -11.95 -19.93
C ASP A 888 -4.70 -10.83 -20.15
N PHE A 889 -5.90 -11.26 -20.53
CA PHE A 889 -7.12 -10.46 -20.73
C PHE A 889 -7.73 -9.84 -19.45
N SER A 890 -6.95 -9.71 -18.37
CA SER A 890 -7.47 -9.28 -17.05
C SER A 890 -7.84 -7.79 -16.93
N LEU A 891 -7.55 -6.98 -17.97
CA LEU A 891 -7.98 -5.58 -18.09
C LEU A 891 -8.88 -5.33 -19.32
N SER A 892 -9.13 -6.35 -20.14
CA SER A 892 -9.88 -6.24 -21.39
C SER A 892 -11.36 -5.96 -21.16
N GLU A 893 -12.00 -5.27 -22.10
CA GLU A 893 -13.43 -4.96 -22.07
C GLU A 893 -14.12 -5.55 -23.32
N VAL A 894 -15.43 -5.79 -23.23
CA VAL A 894 -16.24 -6.39 -24.29
C VAL A 894 -17.47 -5.52 -24.54
N GLY A 895 -17.73 -5.17 -25.79
CA GLY A 895 -18.97 -4.55 -26.25
C GLY A 895 -19.14 -3.03 -26.00
N SER A 896 -18.33 -2.40 -25.14
CA SER A 896 -18.31 -0.94 -24.98
C SER A 896 -17.11 -0.33 -25.72
N CYS A 897 -17.33 0.28 -26.89
CA CYS A 897 -16.28 0.95 -27.68
C CYS A 897 -15.55 2.10 -26.94
N ILE A 898 -16.09 2.52 -25.80
CA ILE A 898 -15.69 3.71 -25.05
C ILE A 898 -15.30 3.28 -23.62
N LEU A 899 -14.13 3.74 -23.17
CA LEU A 899 -13.60 3.55 -21.82
C LEU A 899 -13.69 4.84 -21.01
N GLU A 900 -13.94 4.75 -19.70
CA GLU A 900 -13.75 5.87 -18.77
C GLU A 900 -12.26 6.21 -18.63
N ALA A 901 -11.91 7.49 -18.68
CA ALA A 901 -10.53 7.94 -18.53
C ALA A 901 -10.02 7.79 -17.08
N GLY A 902 -8.74 7.45 -16.94
CA GLY A 902 -8.13 7.17 -15.63
C GLY A 902 -6.91 6.26 -15.66
N GLY A 903 -6.25 6.12 -16.81
CA GLY A 903 -5.03 5.30 -16.94
C GLY A 903 -5.23 3.80 -16.76
N ARG A 904 -6.25 3.19 -17.38
CA ARG A 904 -6.35 1.72 -17.49
C ARG A 904 -5.26 1.23 -18.46
N GLY A 905 -4.36 0.38 -17.95
CA GLY A 905 -3.22 -0.20 -18.69
C GLY A 905 -1.91 -0.11 -17.90
N THR A 906 -0.81 -0.61 -18.47
CA THR A 906 0.53 -0.46 -17.86
C THR A 906 1.16 0.90 -18.22
N PRO A 907 1.70 1.66 -17.24
CA PRO A 907 2.40 2.93 -17.52
C PRO A 907 3.49 2.79 -18.59
N GLY A 908 3.57 3.77 -19.50
CA GLY A 908 4.41 3.71 -20.71
C GLY A 908 3.67 3.21 -21.96
N TYR A 909 2.62 2.40 -21.81
CA TYR A 909 1.78 1.90 -22.92
C TYR A 909 0.40 2.57 -22.98
N ILE A 910 0.00 3.30 -21.93
CA ILE A 910 -1.25 4.08 -21.87
C ILE A 910 -1.14 5.27 -22.84
N PRO A 911 -2.13 5.49 -23.75
CA PRO A 911 -2.07 6.59 -24.71
C PRO A 911 -2.37 7.95 -24.07
N PRO A 912 -1.92 9.07 -24.67
CA PRO A 912 -2.11 10.42 -24.13
C PRO A 912 -3.58 10.77 -23.84
N GLU A 913 -4.52 10.42 -24.72
CA GLU A 913 -5.94 10.76 -24.53
C GLU A 913 -6.60 10.07 -23.31
N ALA A 914 -5.99 9.01 -22.77
CA ALA A 914 -6.43 8.33 -21.55
C ALA A 914 -5.85 8.95 -20.25
N LEU A 915 -4.90 9.89 -20.40
CA LEU A 915 -4.23 10.64 -19.33
C LEU A 915 -4.64 12.12 -19.29
N ASP A 916 -5.03 12.71 -20.44
CA ASP A 916 -5.44 14.11 -20.67
C ASP A 916 -6.58 14.69 -19.78
N GLY A 917 -7.15 13.91 -18.86
CA GLY A 917 -8.27 14.37 -18.01
C GLY A 917 -9.59 14.57 -18.77
N ARG A 918 -9.69 14.04 -20.00
CA ARG A 918 -10.98 13.79 -20.69
C ARG A 918 -11.86 12.88 -19.81
N THR A 919 -13.15 12.77 -20.10
CA THR A 919 -14.00 11.79 -19.38
C THR A 919 -13.94 10.38 -19.96
N HIS A 920 -13.66 10.26 -21.27
CA HIS A 920 -13.64 8.98 -21.97
C HIS A 920 -12.65 8.97 -23.14
N TYR A 921 -12.27 7.77 -23.59
CA TYR A 921 -11.43 7.52 -24.77
C TYR A 921 -11.83 6.21 -25.51
N SER A 922 -11.27 5.98 -26.70
CA SER A 922 -11.52 4.79 -27.52
C SER A 922 -10.59 3.64 -27.14
N GLY A 923 -11.16 2.47 -26.79
CA GLY A 923 -10.38 1.27 -26.48
C GLY A 923 -9.57 0.76 -27.69
N TYR A 924 -10.16 0.80 -28.88
CA TYR A 924 -9.50 0.39 -30.12
C TYR A 924 -8.29 1.27 -30.45
N ALA A 925 -8.40 2.58 -30.27
CA ALA A 925 -7.29 3.51 -30.52
C ALA A 925 -6.16 3.34 -29.48
N ALA A 926 -6.49 2.95 -28.25
CA ALA A 926 -5.53 2.70 -27.19
C ALA A 926 -4.69 1.44 -27.45
N ASP A 927 -5.31 0.35 -27.89
CA ASP A 927 -4.59 -0.87 -28.31
C ASP A 927 -3.62 -0.58 -29.48
N ILE A 928 -4.04 0.23 -30.45
CA ILE A 928 -3.19 0.64 -31.60
C ILE A 928 -1.97 1.43 -31.14
N TYR A 929 -2.13 2.36 -30.19
CA TYR A 929 -1.01 3.12 -29.61
C TYR A 929 -0.06 2.21 -28.82
N ALA A 930 -0.60 1.32 -27.99
CA ALA A 930 0.20 0.37 -27.20
C ALA A 930 0.98 -0.61 -28.09
N MET A 931 0.40 -1.03 -29.22
CA MET A 931 1.11 -1.79 -30.26
C MET A 931 2.27 -0.98 -30.86
N GLY A 932 2.07 0.32 -31.16
CA GLY A 932 3.14 1.22 -31.57
C GLY A 932 4.30 1.27 -30.56
N VAL A 933 3.99 1.39 -29.26
CA VAL A 933 5.01 1.36 -28.18
C VAL A 933 5.77 0.03 -28.14
N VAL A 934 5.10 -1.11 -28.36
CA VAL A 934 5.76 -2.42 -28.43
C VAL A 934 6.70 -2.51 -29.65
N LEU A 935 6.27 -2.07 -30.83
CA LEU A 935 7.12 -2.06 -32.03
C LEU A 935 8.33 -1.13 -31.87
N LEU A 936 8.17 0.04 -31.22
CA LEU A 936 9.27 0.94 -30.82
C LEU A 936 10.33 0.21 -29.96
N GLN A 937 9.90 -0.60 -29.00
CA GLN A 937 10.80 -1.39 -28.16
C GLN A 937 11.46 -2.55 -28.91
N MET A 938 10.73 -3.21 -29.81
CA MET A 938 11.27 -4.29 -30.65
C MET A 938 12.35 -3.78 -31.60
N HIS A 939 12.10 -2.65 -32.27
CA HIS A 939 13.01 -2.04 -33.24
C HIS A 939 14.31 -1.52 -32.59
N LEU A 940 14.22 -0.94 -31.38
CA LEU A 940 15.37 -0.31 -30.72
C LEU A 940 16.13 -1.20 -29.72
N CYS A 941 15.49 -2.27 -29.21
CA CYS A 941 16.02 -3.13 -28.14
C CYS A 941 16.70 -2.36 -26.95
N PRO A 942 16.02 -1.36 -26.35
CA PRO A 942 16.67 -0.36 -25.50
C PRO A 942 17.29 -0.91 -24.20
N ARG A 943 18.39 -0.27 -23.77
CA ARG A 943 19.14 -0.63 -22.56
C ARG A 943 18.43 -0.10 -21.29
N PRO A 944 18.75 -0.60 -20.07
CA PRO A 944 17.97 -0.29 -18.86
C PRO A 944 18.05 1.17 -18.38
N ASN A 945 18.92 1.98 -18.99
CA ASN A 945 19.09 3.40 -18.73
C ASN A 945 18.62 4.28 -19.90
N ASP A 946 18.13 3.67 -20.98
CA ASP A 946 17.65 4.38 -22.16
C ASP A 946 16.19 4.75 -21.91
N ASP A 947 15.95 5.89 -21.27
CA ASP A 947 14.61 6.41 -21.03
C ASP A 947 13.88 6.61 -22.36
N ILE A 948 13.02 5.66 -22.73
CA ILE A 948 12.24 5.70 -23.97
C ILE A 948 11.27 6.88 -23.93
N PHE A 949 10.69 7.14 -22.76
CA PHE A 949 9.67 8.15 -22.52
C PHE A 949 10.15 9.17 -21.50
N ASN A 950 9.86 10.45 -21.74
CA ASN A 950 10.01 11.49 -20.74
C ASN A 950 8.86 11.44 -19.71
N GLY A 951 8.93 12.28 -18.68
CA GLY A 951 7.92 12.34 -17.60
C GLY A 951 6.48 12.71 -18.03
N ASN A 952 6.25 13.05 -19.30
CA ASN A 952 4.92 13.31 -19.87
C ASN A 952 4.40 12.16 -20.75
N GLY A 953 5.15 11.06 -20.91
CA GLY A 953 4.81 9.95 -21.82
C GLY A 953 5.27 10.15 -23.27
N ASP A 954 6.04 11.20 -23.56
CA ASP A 954 6.54 11.47 -24.90
C ASP A 954 7.87 10.77 -25.18
N VAL A 955 8.02 10.16 -26.37
CA VAL A 955 9.29 9.56 -26.82
C VAL A 955 10.44 10.58 -26.72
N THR A 956 11.55 10.22 -26.08
CA THR A 956 12.66 11.13 -25.76
C THR A 956 13.44 11.60 -26.99
N VAL A 957 14.11 12.75 -26.85
CA VAL A 957 14.88 13.38 -27.95
C VAL A 957 16.07 12.51 -28.37
N SER A 958 16.71 11.81 -27.42
CA SER A 958 17.74 10.81 -27.69
C SER A 958 17.22 9.68 -28.57
N VAL A 959 16.08 9.07 -28.21
CA VAL A 959 15.47 7.98 -28.99
C VAL A 959 15.08 8.43 -30.40
N ARG A 960 14.50 9.63 -30.54
CA ARG A 960 14.21 10.21 -31.88
C ARG A 960 15.49 10.34 -32.72
N ALA A 961 16.59 10.82 -32.13
CA ALA A 961 17.86 10.95 -32.83
C ALA A 961 18.45 9.58 -33.24
N THR A 962 18.36 8.55 -32.40
CA THR A 962 18.84 7.19 -32.72
C THR A 962 18.06 6.54 -33.87
N TRP A 963 16.74 6.76 -33.91
CA TRP A 963 15.84 6.24 -34.93
C TRP A 963 16.09 6.83 -36.33
N HIS A 964 16.49 8.11 -36.44
CA HIS A 964 16.75 8.78 -37.72
C HIS A 964 17.94 8.21 -38.54
N HIS A 965 18.49 7.05 -38.17
CA HIS A 965 19.62 6.39 -38.87
C HIS A 965 19.33 4.94 -39.31
N ASN A 966 18.19 4.34 -38.97
CA ASN A 966 17.80 2.98 -39.39
C ASN A 966 16.45 2.98 -40.14
N GLU A 967 16.32 2.08 -41.13
CA GLU A 967 15.18 1.85 -42.03
C GLU A 967 13.92 2.73 -41.86
N GLU A 968 13.86 3.79 -42.67
CA GLU A 968 12.80 4.83 -42.73
C GLU A 968 11.36 4.27 -42.70
N VAL A 969 11.13 3.12 -43.34
CA VAL A 969 9.82 2.46 -43.45
C VAL A 969 9.36 1.76 -42.16
N ALA A 970 10.28 1.31 -41.30
CA ALA A 970 9.91 0.84 -39.96
C ALA A 970 9.48 2.02 -39.09
N GLY A 971 10.17 3.15 -39.26
CA GLY A 971 9.86 4.39 -38.55
C GLY A 971 8.48 4.95 -38.87
N SER A 972 8.11 5.08 -40.15
CA SER A 972 6.81 5.68 -40.52
C SER A 972 5.64 4.95 -39.86
N LEU A 973 5.60 3.61 -39.91
CA LEU A 973 4.56 2.81 -39.26
C LEU A 973 4.42 3.13 -37.78
N ILE A 974 5.54 3.12 -37.05
CA ILE A 974 5.51 3.25 -35.59
C ILE A 974 5.12 4.69 -35.20
N GLN A 975 5.51 5.70 -35.97
CA GLN A 975 4.99 7.08 -35.79
C GLN A 975 3.49 7.18 -36.06
N GLU A 976 2.99 6.58 -37.13
CA GLU A 976 1.55 6.59 -37.48
C GLU A 976 0.68 5.83 -36.47
N LEU A 977 1.22 4.77 -35.84
CA LEU A 977 0.59 4.06 -34.72
C LEU A 977 0.65 4.86 -33.40
N MET A 978 1.73 5.57 -33.13
CA MET A 978 1.95 6.36 -31.91
C MET A 978 1.45 7.82 -32.01
N GLU A 979 0.77 8.19 -33.08
CA GLU A 979 0.18 9.52 -33.26
C GLU A 979 -0.72 9.88 -32.05
N LYS A 980 -0.48 11.06 -31.46
CA LYS A 980 -1.12 11.48 -30.22
C LYS A 980 -2.60 11.77 -30.38
N ASN A 981 -3.04 12.23 -31.55
CA ASN A 981 -4.42 12.50 -31.84
C ASN A 981 -5.12 11.22 -32.35
N PRO A 982 -5.98 10.56 -31.56
CA PRO A 982 -6.62 9.29 -31.96
C PRO A 982 -7.54 9.43 -33.18
N ASP A 983 -7.97 10.65 -33.54
CA ASP A 983 -8.82 10.91 -34.70
C ASP A 983 -8.05 10.86 -36.05
N VAL A 984 -6.70 10.84 -36.02
CA VAL A 984 -5.82 10.71 -37.20
C VAL A 984 -4.75 9.61 -37.06
N ARG A 985 -4.73 8.90 -35.92
CA ARG A 985 -3.90 7.69 -35.69
C ARG A 985 -4.29 6.58 -36.67
N LEU A 986 -3.30 5.80 -37.14
CA LEU A 986 -3.48 4.80 -38.18
C LEU A 986 -4.59 3.77 -37.84
N PRO A 987 -5.73 3.75 -38.55
CA PRO A 987 -6.84 2.86 -38.21
C PRO A 987 -6.55 1.42 -38.64
N MET A 988 -6.95 0.45 -37.80
CA MET A 988 -6.64 -0.98 -37.95
C MET A 988 -6.74 -1.52 -39.39
N GLY A 989 -7.84 -1.19 -40.07
CA GLY A 989 -8.14 -1.69 -41.43
C GLY A 989 -7.18 -1.26 -42.54
N ILE A 990 -6.27 -0.30 -42.32
CA ILE A 990 -5.24 0.09 -43.31
C ILE A 990 -3.81 -0.22 -42.89
N ILE A 991 -3.57 -0.66 -41.63
CA ILE A 991 -2.24 -1.04 -41.13
C ILE A 991 -1.59 -2.09 -42.06
N LYS A 992 -2.38 -3.07 -42.52
CA LYS A 992 -1.93 -4.15 -43.40
C LYS A 992 -1.40 -3.69 -44.77
N ALA A 993 -1.80 -2.50 -45.22
CA ALA A 993 -1.40 -1.91 -46.50
C ALA A 993 -0.17 -0.99 -46.38
N HIS A 994 0.30 -0.69 -45.16
CA HIS A 994 1.49 0.15 -44.95
C HIS A 994 2.75 -0.52 -45.57
N PRO A 995 3.68 0.22 -46.21
CA PRO A 995 4.84 -0.34 -46.90
C PRO A 995 5.79 -1.21 -46.05
N PHE A 996 5.71 -1.10 -44.73
CA PHE A 996 6.40 -1.99 -43.80
C PHE A 996 5.94 -3.45 -43.93
N PHE A 997 4.68 -3.70 -44.28
CA PHE A 997 4.15 -5.04 -44.48
C PHE A 997 3.96 -5.38 -45.95
N HIS A 998 3.34 -4.51 -46.75
CA HIS A 998 3.01 -4.79 -48.14
C HIS A 998 4.05 -4.19 -49.11
N PRO A 999 4.57 -4.92 -50.12
CA PRO A 999 4.22 -6.28 -50.54
C PRO A 999 5.12 -7.38 -49.94
N VAL A 1000 5.83 -7.09 -48.85
CA VAL A 1000 6.89 -7.95 -48.30
C VAL A 1000 6.36 -9.20 -47.59
N LEU A 1001 5.19 -9.09 -46.93
CA LEU A 1001 4.50 -10.21 -46.28
C LEU A 1001 3.17 -10.55 -46.96
N ASP A 1002 2.96 -11.85 -47.14
CA ASP A 1002 1.70 -12.47 -47.54
C ASP A 1002 0.86 -12.72 -46.29
N TRP A 1003 -0.18 -11.89 -46.08
CA TRP A 1003 -1.01 -11.95 -44.88
C TRP A 1003 -1.73 -13.29 -44.68
N CYS A 1004 -2.01 -14.05 -45.75
CA CYS A 1004 -2.57 -15.40 -45.64
C CYS A 1004 -1.53 -16.36 -45.05
N LYS A 1005 -0.27 -16.27 -45.50
CA LYS A 1005 0.83 -17.07 -44.94
C LYS A 1005 1.20 -16.72 -43.51
N VAL A 1006 1.07 -15.44 -43.12
CA VAL A 1006 1.18 -15.08 -41.70
C VAL A 1006 0.03 -15.74 -40.93
N GLN A 1007 -1.23 -15.54 -41.34
CA GLN A 1007 -2.41 -16.10 -40.69
C GLN A 1007 -2.37 -17.65 -40.54
N ASN A 1008 -1.76 -18.35 -41.50
CA ASN A 1008 -1.61 -19.80 -41.49
C ASN A 1008 -0.36 -20.32 -40.74
N MET A 1009 0.52 -19.44 -40.24
CA MET A 1009 1.84 -19.78 -39.69
C MET A 1009 2.75 -20.52 -40.70
N GLU A 1010 2.72 -20.10 -41.97
CA GLU A 1010 3.56 -20.64 -43.05
C GLU A 1010 4.95 -19.97 -43.12
N TYR A 1011 5.11 -18.78 -42.54
CA TYR A 1011 6.44 -18.20 -42.31
C TYR A 1011 7.13 -18.96 -41.17
N GLY A 1012 8.30 -19.54 -41.43
CA GLY A 1012 9.04 -20.30 -40.42
C GLY A 1012 9.54 -19.44 -39.25
N PRO A 1013 9.69 -20.01 -38.04
CA PRO A 1013 10.13 -19.27 -36.88
C PRO A 1013 11.55 -18.72 -37.03
N LEU A 1014 11.66 -17.40 -36.83
CA LEU A 1014 12.95 -16.70 -36.77
C LEU A 1014 13.57 -16.77 -35.36
N HIS A 1015 12.76 -17.03 -34.34
CA HIS A 1015 13.20 -17.41 -32.99
C HIS A 1015 12.38 -18.59 -32.45
N VAL A 1016 13.04 -19.66 -32.02
CA VAL A 1016 12.41 -20.82 -31.37
C VAL A 1016 12.81 -20.85 -29.88
N PRO A 1017 11.87 -20.73 -28.93
CA PRO A 1017 12.19 -20.81 -27.50
C PRO A 1017 12.75 -22.17 -27.11
N CYS A 1018 13.74 -22.19 -26.22
CA CYS A 1018 14.29 -23.44 -25.69
C CYS A 1018 13.24 -24.20 -24.88
N THR A 1019 12.94 -25.44 -25.29
CA THR A 1019 11.87 -26.28 -24.70
C THR A 1019 12.29 -27.08 -23.46
N SER A 1020 13.58 -27.01 -23.08
CA SER A 1020 14.17 -27.71 -21.92
C SER A 1020 13.30 -27.62 -20.65
N PRO A 1021 13.02 -28.75 -19.97
CA PRO A 1021 12.28 -28.74 -18.71
C PRO A 1021 13.00 -28.02 -17.56
N GLU A 1022 14.34 -27.95 -17.59
CA GLU A 1022 15.15 -27.67 -16.40
C GLU A 1022 15.81 -26.28 -16.42
N THR A 1023 16.12 -25.71 -17.59
CA THR A 1023 17.10 -24.61 -17.71
C THR A 1023 16.50 -23.20 -17.95
N TYR A 1024 15.31 -22.91 -17.42
CA TYR A 1024 14.81 -21.51 -17.33
C TYR A 1024 14.35 -21.13 -15.92
N HIS A 1025 15.14 -20.29 -15.26
CA HIS A 1025 14.83 -19.65 -13.97
C HIS A 1025 13.89 -18.45 -14.13
N THR A 1026 12.85 -18.37 -13.29
CA THR A 1026 11.90 -17.25 -13.27
C THR A 1026 12.49 -15.99 -12.62
N ARG A 1027 13.37 -15.26 -13.31
CA ARG A 1027 13.91 -13.97 -12.84
C ARG A 1027 13.09 -12.75 -13.30
N ASN A 1028 12.43 -12.82 -14.47
CA ASN A 1028 11.96 -11.62 -15.17
C ASN A 1028 10.51 -11.19 -14.91
N PHE A 1029 9.58 -12.12 -14.63
CA PHE A 1029 8.23 -11.81 -14.11
C PHE A 1029 8.22 -11.10 -12.75
N HIS A 1030 9.40 -10.78 -12.20
CA HIS A 1030 9.58 -10.03 -10.96
C HIS A 1030 10.05 -8.57 -11.18
N SER A 1031 10.27 -8.14 -12.44
CA SER A 1031 11.00 -6.91 -12.79
C SER A 1031 10.11 -5.68 -13.09
N THR A 1032 8.89 -5.88 -13.61
CA THR A 1032 7.95 -4.82 -14.06
C THR A 1032 7.40 -3.94 -12.91
N VAL A 1033 7.77 -4.22 -11.66
CA VAL A 1033 7.44 -3.41 -10.46
C VAL A 1033 8.70 -2.76 -9.85
N ARG A 1034 9.88 -2.88 -10.49
CA ARG A 1034 11.18 -2.44 -9.92
C ARG A 1034 12.12 -1.63 -10.82
N ARG A 1035 11.88 -1.53 -12.14
CA ARG A 1035 12.74 -0.77 -13.09
C ARG A 1035 12.33 0.70 -13.31
N HIS A 1036 11.85 1.41 -12.29
CA HIS A 1036 11.43 2.83 -12.37
C HIS A 1036 11.87 3.68 -11.15
N SER A 1037 13.06 3.40 -10.60
CA SER A 1037 13.56 4.12 -9.41
C SER A 1037 15.09 4.13 -9.26
N GLN A 1038 15.87 4.11 -10.36
CA GLN A 1038 17.33 4.12 -10.23
C GLN A 1038 18.12 4.74 -11.42
N VAL A 1039 17.92 6.03 -11.69
CA VAL A 1039 18.87 6.86 -12.48
C VAL A 1039 19.26 8.11 -11.68
N ASN A 1040 20.49 8.10 -11.15
CA ASN A 1040 21.39 9.22 -10.81
C ASN A 1040 22.31 8.83 -9.63
N GLY A 1041 23.63 8.73 -9.88
CA GLY A 1041 24.59 8.30 -8.85
C GLY A 1041 25.98 7.92 -9.38
N THR A 1042 26.65 8.86 -10.05
CA THR A 1042 28.08 8.92 -10.41
C THR A 1042 29.02 7.76 -10.01
N MET A 1043 29.76 7.22 -10.98
CA MET A 1043 30.92 6.35 -10.76
C MET A 1043 32.03 7.03 -9.92
N SER A 1044 32.75 6.23 -9.14
CA SER A 1044 34.19 6.40 -8.89
C SER A 1044 34.88 5.04 -9.05
N LYS A 1045 36.09 5.03 -9.62
CA LYS A 1045 36.91 3.84 -9.86
C LYS A 1045 37.96 3.65 -8.75
N ASP A 1046 38.57 2.46 -8.77
CA ASP A 1046 39.77 2.03 -8.04
C ASP A 1046 39.59 1.86 -6.51
N ARG A 1047 40.21 0.87 -5.86
CA ARG A 1047 41.45 0.13 -6.19
C ARG A 1047 41.34 -1.38 -5.94
N SER A 1048 42.25 -2.13 -6.56
CA SER A 1048 42.65 -3.48 -6.18
C SER A 1048 43.67 -3.48 -5.02
N ILE A 1049 43.82 -4.61 -4.31
CA ILE A 1049 45.05 -5.13 -3.67
C ILE A 1049 44.79 -6.56 -3.12
N ARG A 1050 45.86 -7.28 -2.72
CA ARG A 1050 45.92 -8.75 -2.61
C ARG A 1050 45.93 -9.29 -1.16
N VAL A 1051 45.41 -10.51 -1.03
CA VAL A 1051 45.91 -11.70 -0.30
C VAL A 1051 46.65 -11.53 1.05
N GLY A 1052 46.12 -12.23 2.04
CA GLY A 1052 46.75 -12.71 3.29
C GLY A 1052 45.67 -13.45 4.09
N ALA A 1053 45.59 -14.79 4.25
CA ALA A 1053 46.57 -15.88 4.34
C ALA A 1053 47.23 -16.01 5.72
N ASP A 1054 46.61 -16.83 6.57
CA ASP A 1054 47.20 -17.57 7.70
C ASP A 1054 46.39 -18.87 7.90
N GLN A 1055 46.99 -19.90 8.53
CA GLN A 1055 46.45 -21.26 8.67
C GLN A 1055 46.68 -21.85 10.07
N LYS A 1056 46.12 -23.07 10.30
CA LYS A 1056 46.32 -24.00 11.43
C LYS A 1056 45.58 -23.62 12.72
N GLU A 1057 45.09 -24.57 13.54
CA GLU A 1057 44.92 -26.04 13.46
C GLU A 1057 43.56 -26.36 14.15
N ASP A 1058 42.89 -27.51 14.08
CA ASP A 1058 43.31 -28.93 14.04
C ASP A 1058 42.53 -29.76 13.00
N ALA A 1059 42.96 -31.01 12.79
CA ALA A 1059 42.23 -32.04 12.04
C ALA A 1059 42.35 -33.41 12.74
N ASP A 1060 41.30 -34.25 12.65
CA ASP A 1060 41.48 -35.70 12.42
C ASP A 1060 40.16 -36.45 12.18
N ARG A 1061 39.91 -36.81 10.91
CA ARG A 1061 39.50 -38.16 10.45
C ARG A 1061 39.34 -38.18 8.93
N GLU A 1062 39.94 -39.20 8.30
CA GLU A 1062 40.20 -39.28 6.86
C GLU A 1062 39.11 -40.02 6.03
N PRO A 1063 39.17 -40.02 4.68
CA PRO A 1063 37.97 -39.85 3.85
C PRO A 1063 37.66 -41.02 2.90
N LEU A 1064 36.63 -40.83 2.06
CA LEU A 1064 36.42 -41.57 0.80
C LEU A 1064 36.06 -40.59 -0.33
N GLN A 1065 36.29 -41.01 -1.58
CA GLN A 1065 36.57 -40.13 -2.72
C GLN A 1065 35.33 -39.65 -3.49
N LEU A 1066 35.36 -38.39 -3.94
CA LEU A 1066 34.68 -37.91 -5.15
C LEU A 1066 35.59 -36.92 -5.88
N LEU A 1067 35.65 -37.02 -7.22
CA LEU A 1067 36.41 -36.11 -8.09
C LEU A 1067 35.46 -35.12 -8.81
N PRO A 1068 35.93 -33.93 -9.21
CA PRO A 1068 35.10 -32.91 -9.84
C PRO A 1068 35.02 -33.05 -11.36
N GLU A 1069 33.83 -32.83 -11.94
CA GLU A 1069 33.66 -32.63 -13.38
C GLU A 1069 33.71 -31.13 -13.73
N ALA A 1070 34.19 -30.83 -14.95
CA ALA A 1070 34.41 -29.46 -15.42
C ALA A 1070 33.29 -28.98 -16.35
N HIS A 1071 32.85 -27.72 -16.19
CA HIS A 1071 31.97 -27.08 -17.16
C HIS A 1071 32.72 -26.78 -18.47
N GLN A 1072 32.32 -27.43 -19.56
CA GLN A 1072 32.58 -26.97 -20.92
C GLN A 1072 31.28 -26.52 -21.58
N HIS A 1073 31.35 -25.45 -22.38
CA HIS A 1073 30.24 -25.02 -23.22
C HIS A 1073 30.10 -25.97 -24.43
N GLN A 1074 28.89 -26.45 -24.71
CA GLN A 1074 28.54 -26.97 -26.03
C GLN A 1074 27.74 -25.92 -26.80
N THR A 1075 28.24 -25.57 -27.99
CA THR A 1075 27.51 -24.80 -29.00
C THR A 1075 26.88 -25.76 -30.01
N CYS A 1076 25.57 -25.64 -30.25
CA CYS A 1076 24.89 -26.38 -31.31
C CYS A 1076 24.94 -25.57 -32.61
N HIS A 1077 25.72 -26.03 -33.59
CA HIS A 1077 25.68 -25.48 -34.95
C HIS A 1077 24.52 -26.06 -35.75
N VAL A 1078 23.88 -25.22 -36.57
CA VAL A 1078 22.91 -25.62 -37.59
C VAL A 1078 23.66 -26.15 -38.82
N SER A 1079 23.21 -27.27 -39.37
CA SER A 1079 23.78 -27.89 -40.57
C SER A 1079 23.34 -27.19 -41.86
N ALA A 1080 24.29 -26.79 -42.71
CA ALA A 1080 24.05 -26.33 -44.08
C ALA A 1080 24.38 -27.43 -45.11
N PHE A 1081 23.83 -27.32 -46.31
CA PHE A 1081 24.08 -28.24 -47.43
C PHE A 1081 25.45 -27.99 -48.12
N PRO A 1082 25.98 -28.95 -48.90
CA PRO A 1082 27.44 -29.09 -49.07
C PRO A 1082 28.04 -28.33 -50.26
N THR A 1083 29.33 -28.00 -50.11
CA THR A 1083 30.28 -27.70 -51.20
C THR A 1083 31.57 -28.54 -51.01
N MET A 1084 32.36 -28.68 -52.08
CA MET A 1084 33.49 -29.62 -52.16
C MET A 1084 34.83 -29.07 -51.59
N PRO A 1085 35.85 -29.93 -51.37
CA PRO A 1085 36.94 -29.64 -50.44
C PRO A 1085 38.28 -29.21 -51.08
N ASP A 1086 39.10 -28.53 -50.28
CA ASP A 1086 40.56 -28.60 -50.21
C ASP A 1086 40.92 -28.33 -48.72
N SER A 1087 41.75 -29.11 -48.01
CA SER A 1087 43.20 -29.37 -48.16
C SER A 1087 44.06 -28.13 -47.82
N ASP A 1088 45.13 -28.19 -47.02
CA ASP A 1088 45.57 -29.15 -45.99
C ASP A 1088 46.56 -28.42 -45.04
N GLN A 1089 47.07 -29.11 -44.01
CA GLN A 1089 48.29 -28.83 -43.23
C GLN A 1089 48.25 -27.79 -42.08
N ARG A 1090 48.79 -28.28 -40.96
CA ARG A 1090 49.13 -27.62 -39.70
C ARG A 1090 50.36 -26.72 -39.88
N ILE A 1091 50.52 -25.71 -39.02
CA ILE A 1091 51.80 -25.41 -38.34
C ILE A 1091 51.50 -25.02 -36.88
N ASP A 1092 52.35 -25.47 -35.95
CA ASP A 1092 52.27 -25.19 -34.51
C ASP A 1092 52.67 -23.74 -34.13
N GLY A 1093 52.12 -23.24 -33.02
CA GLY A 1093 52.20 -21.83 -32.63
C GLY A 1093 53.47 -21.39 -31.88
N PHE A 1094 53.44 -20.14 -31.39
CA PHE A 1094 54.47 -19.57 -30.51
C PHE A 1094 53.87 -18.80 -29.32
N ARG A 1095 54.70 -18.50 -28.31
CA ARG A 1095 54.29 -18.02 -26.98
C ARG A 1095 54.52 -16.52 -26.73
N PHE A 1096 53.56 -15.91 -26.03
CA PHE A 1096 53.71 -14.81 -25.05
C PHE A 1096 54.61 -13.59 -25.35
N SER A 1097 53.97 -12.47 -25.69
CA SER A 1097 54.13 -11.18 -24.99
C SER A 1097 52.81 -10.40 -25.13
N LYS A 1098 52.08 -10.13 -24.04
CA LYS A 1098 52.17 -8.95 -23.16
C LYS A 1098 51.67 -7.63 -23.79
N ASP A 1099 50.98 -6.86 -22.95
CA ASP A 1099 50.68 -5.43 -23.05
C ASP A 1099 49.65 -4.99 -24.11
N THR A 1100 48.36 -5.20 -23.81
CA THR A 1100 47.39 -4.09 -23.65
C THR A 1100 46.21 -4.50 -22.76
#